data_AF-A0A0M4EHX0-F1
#
_entry.id   AF-A0A0M4EHX0-F1
#
_cell.length_a   1.000
_cell.length_b   1.000
_cell.length_c   1.000
_cell.angle_alpha   90.00
_cell.angle_beta   90.00
_cell.angle_gamma   90.00
#
_symmetry.space_group_name_H-M   'P 1'
#
loop_
_entity.id
_entity.type
_entity.pdbx_description
1 polymer ?
#
loop_
_entity_poly.entity_id
_entity_poly.type
_entity_poly.pdbx_seq_one_letter_code
_entity_poly.pdbx_strand_id
1 'polypeptide(L)'
;MSFASYMPVVIQEVQIKDKDRAGYTNDAELIGNKIMKEMKAADAHFRKAFKGLSLTGSYLDRVKLTKPDEFDKHILLKFPFVVNAVKDEIRPGFVQLAVQAAVSHPAVVDGYVNRRVLQDWLRNAFQAALKNNTIIFFSLYNMEYKSYKLEYVQQGYDCAHTIIAKSELRTIAFDFVPAFAYQYKDWPLEEPPVDIGVREKWPWFAVPKGRAPRDDRTFMVCAPHWERRMMFLKYNLINVLRLMKTLREYHPEDMPRLQSYMLKTVLLLQLDNYNWQQDMGDLLIELWSKLKQHLQERSLPHFLAPDCNQFETFCDKDYEKCKETVERIAAQLAELKLQKPTKKTKAQYRADVLQAQLQQKEKVIQAFIMSLSSHLPDILNHISIKENERATYLNHAQLLVNELMEDLQKKDELFRQAFNGMSLTGSYLDRVKLISPDEFDMHIKLKFPFQVTPERDYQRSGFVFLKVNGYSSHPAVVNGYVNRKALQQWLRQAFQAVFSWYTQLRIAGEIYNLNYEFQGYGCAHTIVATSERRTISFDFVPAFEYTYNDWPLSAPPVSGQVRGSWPWFAVPQGKAPNDERTFMVCAPQWEREMMKDNYNLKNVLRLMKALRDNYKDEMQHLSSYMLKTVLLLELDKRTTQFWQQDMATILICMWSKLLVYLVGLNLPFFFSPGCNHFDRLKADEMAKI
;
A
#
# COMPACT_ATOMS: atom_id res chain seq x y z
N MET A 1 3.43 -28.46 -28.81
CA MET A 1 3.46 -27.20 -28.01
C MET A 1 4.66 -26.38 -28.48
N SER A 2 4.54 -25.05 -28.60
CA SER A 2 5.70 -24.20 -28.93
C SER A 2 6.54 -23.93 -27.68
N PHE A 3 7.84 -23.67 -27.86
CA PHE A 3 8.77 -23.29 -26.79
C PHE A 3 8.20 -22.20 -25.86
N ALA A 4 7.59 -21.16 -26.43
CA ALA A 4 6.93 -20.07 -25.70
C ALA A 4 5.77 -20.53 -24.78
N SER A 5 5.03 -21.58 -25.16
CA SER A 5 3.87 -22.05 -24.39
C SER A 5 4.23 -22.76 -23.07
N TYR A 6 5.50 -23.16 -22.89
CA TYR A 6 5.98 -23.76 -21.64
C TYR A 6 6.39 -22.73 -20.58
N MET A 7 6.73 -21.50 -20.98
CA MET A 7 7.30 -20.50 -20.06
C MET A 7 6.38 -20.15 -18.88
N PRO A 8 5.06 -19.94 -19.05
CA PRO A 8 4.19 -19.68 -17.91
C PRO A 8 4.11 -20.85 -16.92
N VAL A 9 4.20 -22.09 -17.40
CA VAL A 9 4.18 -23.30 -16.55
C VAL A 9 5.46 -23.38 -15.73
N VAL A 10 6.61 -23.19 -16.37
CA VAL A 10 7.90 -23.15 -15.65
C VAL A 10 7.90 -22.05 -14.59
N ILE A 11 7.40 -20.85 -14.92
CA ILE A 11 7.28 -19.74 -13.94
C ILE A 11 6.42 -20.14 -12.73
N GLN A 12 5.30 -20.83 -12.95
CA GLN A 12 4.43 -21.28 -11.86
C GLN A 12 5.13 -22.27 -10.92
N GLU A 13 5.98 -23.14 -11.46
CA GLU A 13 6.75 -24.12 -10.67
C GLU A 13 7.91 -23.48 -9.91
N VAL A 14 8.61 -22.50 -10.51
CA VAL A 14 9.82 -21.93 -9.91
C VAL A 14 9.57 -20.70 -9.05
N GLN A 15 8.41 -20.04 -9.15
CA GLN A 15 8.10 -18.90 -8.29
C GLN A 15 7.71 -19.36 -6.88
N ILE A 16 8.01 -18.53 -5.88
CA ILE A 16 7.54 -18.75 -4.50
C ILE A 16 6.01 -18.80 -4.50
N LYS A 17 5.44 -19.87 -3.92
CA LYS A 17 4.01 -20.03 -3.73
C LYS A 17 3.50 -19.03 -2.68
N ASP A 18 2.34 -18.43 -2.91
CA ASP A 18 1.81 -17.38 -2.04
C ASP A 18 1.62 -17.86 -0.58
N LYS A 19 1.21 -19.13 -0.41
CA LYS A 19 1.10 -19.78 0.91
C LYS A 19 2.40 -19.76 1.73
N ASP A 20 3.54 -19.86 1.05
CA ASP A 20 4.85 -19.90 1.70
C ASP A 20 5.34 -18.47 1.98
N ARG A 21 4.99 -17.51 1.12
CA ARG A 21 5.45 -16.11 1.22
C ARG A 21 5.07 -15.47 2.56
N ALA A 22 3.81 -15.54 2.97
CA ALA A 22 3.32 -14.84 4.15
C ALA A 22 3.99 -15.33 5.44
N GLY A 23 3.98 -16.65 5.68
CA GLY A 23 4.54 -17.23 6.90
C GLY A 23 6.05 -17.01 7.05
N TYR A 24 6.83 -17.16 5.97
CA TYR A 24 8.28 -16.89 6.02
C TYR A 24 8.57 -15.40 6.19
N THR A 25 7.80 -14.51 5.56
CA THR A 25 8.00 -13.05 5.74
C THR A 25 7.74 -12.64 7.19
N ASN A 26 6.62 -13.10 7.76
CA ASN A 26 6.28 -12.80 9.15
C ASN A 26 7.36 -13.30 10.11
N ASP A 27 7.79 -14.54 9.96
CA ASP A 27 8.85 -15.10 10.81
C ASP A 27 10.17 -14.34 10.60
N ALA A 28 10.51 -13.97 9.35
CA ALA A 28 11.72 -13.21 9.04
C ALA A 28 11.73 -11.78 9.58
N GLU A 29 10.58 -11.12 9.65
CA GLU A 29 10.43 -9.81 10.29
C GLU A 29 10.58 -9.91 11.80
N LEU A 30 9.88 -10.85 12.44
CA LEU A 30 9.93 -11.06 13.89
C LEU A 30 11.34 -11.45 14.35
N ILE A 31 11.98 -12.42 13.69
CA ILE A 31 13.35 -12.86 13.98
C ILE A 31 14.32 -11.70 13.76
N GLY A 32 14.27 -11.03 12.61
CA GLY A 32 15.16 -9.90 12.30
C GLY A 32 15.04 -8.77 13.33
N ASN A 33 13.82 -8.37 13.69
CA ASN A 33 13.59 -7.32 14.69
C ASN A 33 14.08 -7.72 16.09
N LYS A 34 13.89 -8.99 16.47
CA LYS A 34 14.38 -9.51 17.75
C LYS A 34 15.90 -9.54 17.78
N ILE A 35 16.58 -9.98 16.73
CA ILE A 35 18.06 -9.91 16.62
C ILE A 35 18.54 -8.47 16.80
N MET A 36 17.92 -7.51 16.10
CA MET A 36 18.29 -6.10 16.24
C MET A 36 18.06 -5.57 17.66
N LYS A 37 17.00 -6.00 18.35
CA LYS A 37 16.73 -5.63 19.75
C LYS A 37 17.85 -6.13 20.66
N GLU A 38 18.28 -7.38 20.51
CA GLU A 38 19.37 -7.94 21.31
C GLU A 38 20.71 -7.24 21.00
N MET A 39 21.00 -6.91 19.74
CA MET A 39 22.18 -6.13 19.38
C MET A 39 22.19 -4.74 20.02
N LYS A 40 21.04 -4.05 20.07
CA LYS A 40 20.92 -2.75 20.75
C LYS A 40 21.14 -2.85 22.26
N ALA A 41 20.79 -3.97 22.88
CA ALA A 41 21.03 -4.22 24.29
C ALA A 41 22.51 -4.55 24.55
N ALA A 42 23.14 -5.30 23.66
CA ALA A 42 24.52 -5.75 23.78
C ALA A 42 25.57 -4.66 23.46
N ASP A 43 25.27 -3.72 22.55
CA ASP A 43 26.24 -2.71 22.10
C ASP A 43 25.63 -1.29 22.06
N ALA A 44 26.20 -0.40 22.87
CA ALA A 44 25.74 0.98 23.01
C ALA A 44 26.01 1.85 21.78
N HIS A 45 27.08 1.59 21.02
CA HIS A 45 27.36 2.28 19.76
C HIS A 45 26.33 1.85 18.70
N PHE A 46 26.01 0.56 18.64
CA PHE A 46 25.06 0.01 17.68
C PHE A 46 23.67 0.56 17.95
N ARG A 47 23.27 0.63 19.23
CA ARG A 47 22.03 1.27 19.66
C ARG A 47 21.88 2.70 19.16
N LYS A 48 22.95 3.49 19.15
CA LYS A 48 22.95 4.87 18.64
C LYS A 48 22.95 4.92 17.10
N ALA A 49 23.69 4.00 16.47
CA ALA A 49 23.89 3.96 15.03
C ALA A 49 22.70 3.40 14.25
N PHE A 50 22.05 2.35 14.75
CA PHE A 50 20.99 1.63 14.04
C PHE A 50 19.74 2.49 13.83
N LYS A 51 19.23 2.53 12.59
CA LYS A 51 18.00 3.25 12.21
C LYS A 51 16.91 2.37 11.66
N GLY A 52 17.20 1.11 11.31
CA GLY A 52 16.20 0.19 10.81
C GLY A 52 16.82 -0.91 9.96
N LEU A 53 15.96 -1.81 9.51
CA LEU A 53 16.29 -2.78 8.47
C LEU A 53 15.60 -2.36 7.17
N SER A 54 16.29 -2.52 6.04
CA SER A 54 15.66 -2.43 4.73
C SER A 54 15.84 -3.76 4.00
N LEU A 55 14.76 -4.29 3.43
CA LEU A 55 14.81 -5.51 2.63
C LEU A 55 15.51 -5.23 1.29
N THR A 56 16.33 -6.17 0.81
CA THR A 56 17.07 -6.04 -0.45
C THR A 56 17.06 -7.34 -1.25
N GLY A 57 17.80 -7.37 -2.36
CA GLY A 57 18.10 -8.59 -3.08
C GLY A 57 16.89 -9.23 -3.75
N SER A 58 16.99 -10.54 -3.95
CA SER A 58 16.06 -11.28 -4.82
C SER A 58 14.63 -11.33 -4.25
N TYR A 59 14.51 -11.33 -2.92
CA TYR A 59 13.21 -11.33 -2.26
C TYR A 59 12.49 -9.99 -2.42
N LEU A 60 13.22 -8.87 -2.25
CA LEU A 60 12.71 -7.51 -2.53
C LEU A 60 12.20 -7.41 -3.98
N ASP A 61 13.00 -7.87 -4.93
CA ASP A 61 12.71 -7.78 -6.37
C ASP A 61 11.64 -8.77 -6.84
N ARG A 62 11.09 -9.61 -5.94
CA ARG A 62 10.14 -10.69 -6.24
C ARG A 62 10.66 -11.70 -7.28
N VAL A 63 11.97 -11.92 -7.33
CA VAL A 63 12.64 -12.88 -8.24
C VAL A 63 13.37 -14.00 -7.49
N LYS A 64 13.12 -14.17 -6.18
CA LYS A 64 13.55 -15.35 -5.43
C LYS A 64 12.74 -16.57 -5.90
N LEU A 65 13.42 -17.71 -6.03
CA LEU A 65 12.89 -18.94 -6.60
C LEU A 65 12.56 -19.95 -5.51
N THR A 66 11.57 -20.81 -5.76
CA THR A 66 11.09 -21.95 -4.96
C THR A 66 10.63 -21.62 -3.52
N LYS A 67 11.54 -21.23 -2.62
CA LYS A 67 11.24 -20.94 -1.21
C LYS A 67 11.82 -19.59 -0.78
N PRO A 68 11.11 -18.86 0.10
CA PRO A 68 11.59 -17.63 0.71
C PRO A 68 12.43 -17.93 1.97
N ASP A 69 13.44 -18.77 1.83
CA ASP A 69 14.29 -19.26 2.92
C ASP A 69 15.56 -18.41 3.16
N GLU A 70 15.69 -17.30 2.46
CA GLU A 70 16.83 -16.38 2.56
C GLU A 70 16.37 -14.93 2.38
N PHE A 71 16.85 -14.05 3.25
CA PHE A 71 16.50 -12.63 3.25
C PHE A 71 17.75 -11.77 3.33
N ASP A 72 18.05 -11.08 2.23
CA ASP A 72 19.04 -10.00 2.20
C ASP A 72 18.46 -8.75 2.90
N LYS A 73 19.12 -8.25 3.94
CA LYS A 73 18.69 -7.05 4.67
C LYS A 73 19.84 -6.07 4.86
N HIS A 74 19.62 -4.82 4.47
CA HIS A 74 20.48 -3.74 4.90
C HIS A 74 20.24 -3.40 6.38
N ILE A 75 21.31 -3.34 7.17
CA ILE A 75 21.30 -2.68 8.48
C ILE A 75 21.57 -1.20 8.22
N LEU A 76 20.54 -0.36 8.39
CA LEU A 76 20.67 1.08 8.15
C LEU A 76 21.42 1.73 9.30
N LEU A 77 22.62 2.23 9.02
CA LEU A 77 23.48 2.91 9.99
C LEU A 77 23.48 4.42 9.75
N LYS A 78 23.29 5.19 10.83
CA LYS A 78 23.51 6.63 10.89
C LYS A 78 24.21 6.97 12.19
N PHE A 79 25.50 7.30 12.08
CA PHE A 79 26.33 7.70 13.20
C PHE A 79 25.92 9.07 13.76
N PRO A 80 26.25 9.39 15.02
CA PRO A 80 25.95 10.68 15.64
C PRO A 80 26.84 11.84 15.13
N PHE A 81 27.61 11.60 14.08
CA PHE A 81 28.52 12.54 13.43
C PHE A 81 28.36 12.43 11.91
N VAL A 82 28.81 13.46 11.20
CA VAL A 82 28.71 13.53 9.74
C VAL A 82 29.67 12.53 9.10
N VAL A 83 29.13 11.69 8.23
CA VAL A 83 29.87 10.78 7.36
C VAL A 83 29.52 11.19 5.93
N ASN A 84 30.52 11.62 5.17
CA ASN A 84 30.36 12.03 3.78
C ASN A 84 30.86 10.93 2.86
N ALA A 85 30.09 10.62 1.82
CA ALA A 85 30.58 9.77 0.74
C ALA A 85 31.36 10.62 -0.27
N VAL A 86 32.63 10.27 -0.47
CA VAL A 86 33.53 10.90 -1.43
C VAL A 86 33.86 9.88 -2.50
N LYS A 87 33.89 10.27 -3.77
CA LYS A 87 34.24 9.36 -4.87
C LYS A 87 35.60 8.71 -4.63
N ASP A 88 35.67 7.41 -4.89
CA ASP A 88 36.94 6.69 -4.95
C ASP A 88 37.51 6.79 -6.37
N GLU A 89 38.52 7.64 -6.57
CA GLU A 89 39.11 7.87 -7.90
C GLU A 89 39.86 6.65 -8.47
N ILE A 90 40.18 5.65 -7.63
CA ILE A 90 40.92 4.46 -8.06
C ILE A 90 39.97 3.33 -8.45
N ARG A 91 38.81 3.22 -7.78
CA ARG A 91 37.89 2.08 -7.89
C ARG A 91 36.53 2.55 -8.40
N PRO A 92 36.22 2.38 -9.69
CA PRO A 92 34.93 2.75 -10.25
C PRO A 92 33.75 2.10 -9.50
N GLY A 93 32.71 2.87 -9.21
CA GLY A 93 31.54 2.42 -8.45
C GLY A 93 31.75 2.36 -6.93
N PHE A 94 32.88 2.85 -6.42
CA PHE A 94 33.18 2.91 -5.00
C PHE A 94 33.27 4.36 -4.50
N VAL A 95 33.05 4.49 -3.19
CA VAL A 95 33.17 5.73 -2.43
C VAL A 95 33.99 5.46 -1.17
N GLN A 96 34.66 6.49 -0.66
CA GLN A 96 35.24 6.51 0.67
C GLN A 96 34.32 7.28 1.62
N LEU A 97 34.18 6.79 2.84
CA LEU A 97 33.29 7.39 3.84
C LEU A 97 34.09 8.25 4.83
N ALA A 98 34.24 9.53 4.52
CA ALA A 98 35.04 10.49 5.28
C ALA A 98 34.26 11.07 6.48
N VAL A 99 34.93 11.28 7.61
CA VAL A 99 34.38 11.82 8.85
C VAL A 99 34.98 13.21 9.12
N GLN A 100 34.14 14.22 9.33
CA GLN A 100 34.59 15.64 9.40
C GLN A 100 35.26 16.07 10.73
N ALA A 101 35.59 15.16 11.64
CA ALA A 101 36.23 15.52 12.91
C ALA A 101 37.07 14.36 13.48
N ALA A 102 37.96 14.67 14.43
CA ALA A 102 38.61 13.68 15.27
C ALA A 102 37.56 13.02 16.18
N VAL A 103 36.94 11.94 15.69
CA VAL A 103 35.91 11.20 16.41
C VAL A 103 36.47 9.84 16.84
N SER A 104 36.36 9.53 18.12
CA SER A 104 36.60 8.19 18.63
C SER A 104 35.35 7.31 18.43
N HIS A 105 35.39 6.40 17.46
CA HIS A 105 34.32 5.42 17.20
C HIS A 105 34.92 4.09 16.73
N PRO A 106 34.38 2.92 17.15
CA PRO A 106 34.96 1.60 16.81
C PRO A 106 35.04 1.28 15.31
N ALA A 107 34.23 1.97 14.50
CA ALA A 107 34.21 1.80 13.05
C ALA A 107 35.08 2.83 12.27
N VAL A 108 35.77 3.74 12.96
CA VAL A 108 36.51 4.86 12.34
C VAL A 108 38.00 4.71 12.55
N VAL A 109 38.78 4.84 11.48
CA VAL A 109 40.26 4.81 11.48
C VAL A 109 40.74 5.96 10.58
N ASP A 110 41.67 6.77 11.08
CA ASP A 110 42.30 7.87 10.36
C ASP A 110 41.32 8.83 9.65
N GLY A 111 40.18 9.10 10.28
CA GLY A 111 39.16 10.02 9.75
C GLY A 111 38.22 9.40 8.70
N TYR A 112 38.26 8.08 8.49
CA TYR A 112 37.35 7.37 7.59
C TYR A 112 36.61 6.24 8.32
N VAL A 113 35.38 5.95 7.89
CA VAL A 113 34.78 4.66 8.24
C VAL A 113 35.60 3.57 7.55
N ASN A 114 36.18 2.66 8.33
CA ASN A 114 36.98 1.57 7.82
C ASN A 114 36.15 0.28 7.82
N ARG A 115 36.00 -0.32 6.64
CA ARG A 115 35.11 -1.46 6.38
C ARG A 115 35.48 -2.69 7.19
N ARG A 116 36.78 -2.94 7.48
CA ARG A 116 37.20 -4.12 8.26
C ARG A 116 36.85 -3.96 9.72
N VAL A 117 37.19 -2.81 10.32
CA VAL A 117 36.85 -2.56 11.73
C VAL A 117 35.34 -2.40 11.93
N LEU A 118 34.60 -1.88 10.93
CA LEU A 118 33.13 -1.88 10.92
C LEU A 118 32.59 -3.31 10.96
N GLN A 119 33.11 -4.20 10.13
CA GLN A 119 32.75 -5.61 10.08
C GLN A 119 33.09 -6.33 11.40
N ASP A 120 34.28 -6.08 11.97
CA ASP A 120 34.70 -6.67 13.24
C ASP A 120 33.82 -6.20 14.40
N TRP A 121 33.52 -4.90 14.47
CA TRP A 121 32.62 -4.33 15.46
C TRP A 121 31.22 -4.94 15.40
N LEU A 122 30.62 -5.01 14.22
CA LEU A 122 29.29 -5.60 14.04
C LEU A 122 29.29 -7.10 14.32
N ARG A 123 30.33 -7.82 13.90
CA ARG A 123 30.51 -9.25 14.21
C ARG A 123 30.51 -9.47 15.73
N ASN A 124 31.27 -8.68 16.48
CA ASN A 124 31.32 -8.75 17.94
C ASN A 124 29.94 -8.43 18.56
N ALA A 125 29.23 -7.43 18.04
CA ALA A 125 27.88 -7.09 18.48
C ALA A 125 26.88 -8.23 18.23
N PHE A 126 26.93 -8.88 17.07
CA PHE A 126 26.11 -10.06 16.77
C PHE A 126 26.43 -11.22 17.70
N GLN A 127 27.72 -11.56 17.87
CA GLN A 127 28.13 -12.64 18.76
C GLN A 127 27.70 -12.38 20.21
N ALA A 128 27.78 -11.14 20.68
CA ALA A 128 27.29 -10.75 22.00
C ALA A 128 25.76 -10.87 22.11
N ALA A 129 25.02 -10.44 21.09
CA ALA A 129 23.56 -10.52 21.04
C ALA A 129 23.04 -11.96 20.97
N LEU A 130 23.79 -12.86 20.32
CA LEU A 130 23.39 -14.24 20.06
C LEU A 130 23.92 -15.23 21.11
N LYS A 131 24.47 -14.75 22.25
CA LYS A 131 24.86 -15.62 23.38
C LYS A 131 23.70 -16.52 23.81
N ASN A 132 22.48 -15.97 23.86
CA ASN A 132 21.24 -16.74 23.93
C ASN A 132 20.75 -17.00 22.51
N ASN A 133 21.20 -18.11 21.94
CA ASN A 133 20.98 -18.45 20.54
C ASN A 133 19.57 -18.99 20.23
N THR A 134 18.59 -18.78 21.10
CA THR A 134 17.22 -19.25 20.90
C THR A 134 16.25 -18.08 21.02
N ILE A 135 15.46 -17.87 19.98
CA ILE A 135 14.39 -16.88 19.95
C ILE A 135 13.06 -17.61 20.02
N ILE A 136 12.23 -17.23 20.98
CA ILE A 136 10.85 -17.70 21.11
C ILE A 136 9.93 -16.49 20.94
N PHE A 137 8.91 -16.63 20.09
CA PHE A 137 7.85 -15.64 19.96
C PHE A 137 6.52 -16.31 19.65
N PHE A 138 5.43 -15.64 20.03
CA PHE A 138 4.10 -16.03 19.61
C PHE A 138 3.84 -15.49 18.20
N SER A 139 3.68 -16.39 17.24
CA SER A 139 3.35 -16.05 15.85
C SER A 139 1.86 -15.81 15.73
N LEU A 140 1.44 -14.54 15.71
CA LEU A 140 0.03 -14.14 15.50
C LEU A 140 -0.54 -14.68 14.18
N TYR A 141 0.31 -14.93 13.18
CA TYR A 141 -0.10 -15.48 11.88
C TYR A 141 -0.61 -16.93 11.96
N ASN A 142 -0.06 -17.75 12.87
CA ASN A 142 -0.43 -19.16 13.03
C ASN A 142 -1.04 -19.46 14.41
N MET A 143 -1.16 -18.44 15.27
CA MET A 143 -1.59 -18.57 16.67
C MET A 143 -0.80 -19.62 17.47
N GLU A 144 0.50 -19.73 17.21
CA GLU A 144 1.39 -20.72 17.85
C GLU A 144 2.68 -20.07 18.36
N TYR A 145 3.27 -20.65 19.41
CA TYR A 145 4.63 -20.30 19.81
C TYR A 145 5.61 -20.95 18.86
N LYS A 146 6.51 -20.15 18.29
CA LYS A 146 7.62 -20.62 17.47
C LYS A 146 8.93 -20.43 18.21
N SER A 147 9.77 -21.45 18.13
CA SER A 147 11.13 -21.44 18.64
C SER A 147 12.11 -21.58 17.49
N TYR A 148 13.04 -20.65 17.39
CA TYR A 148 14.11 -20.65 16.40
C TYR A 148 15.46 -20.65 17.10
N LYS A 149 16.31 -21.63 16.76
CA LYS A 149 17.72 -21.63 17.12
C LYS A 149 18.49 -20.85 16.06
N LEU A 150 19.18 -19.81 16.50
CA LEU A 150 20.01 -18.94 15.68
C LEU A 150 21.45 -19.43 15.65
N GLU A 151 22.06 -19.35 14.48
CA GLU A 151 23.46 -19.69 14.26
C GLU A 151 24.11 -18.57 13.44
N TYR A 152 25.14 -17.93 13.99
CA TYR A 152 25.94 -16.96 13.24
C TYR A 152 26.96 -17.71 12.40
N VAL A 153 26.90 -17.57 11.08
CA VAL A 153 27.82 -18.25 10.16
C VAL A 153 28.98 -17.32 9.85
N GLN A 154 30.18 -17.71 10.28
CA GLN A 154 31.38 -16.92 10.03
C GLN A 154 31.85 -17.09 8.58
N GLN A 155 31.78 -16.02 7.78
CA GLN A 155 32.20 -16.01 6.38
C GLN A 155 33.27 -14.95 6.08
N GLY A 156 34.34 -14.91 6.89
CA GLY A 156 35.46 -13.98 6.65
C GLY A 156 35.05 -12.49 6.72
N TYR A 157 35.58 -11.69 5.78
CA TYR A 157 35.27 -10.25 5.62
C TYR A 157 34.41 -10.00 4.37
N ASP A 158 33.41 -10.85 4.12
CA ASP A 158 32.35 -10.54 3.16
C ASP A 158 31.49 -9.37 3.69
N CYS A 159 30.72 -8.75 2.81
CA CYS A 159 29.88 -7.60 3.12
C CYS A 159 28.68 -7.95 4.03
N ALA A 160 28.27 -9.22 4.08
CA ALA A 160 27.12 -9.69 4.85
C ALA A 160 27.50 -10.40 6.15
N HIS A 161 26.68 -10.20 7.18
CA HIS A 161 26.65 -11.00 8.40
C HIS A 161 25.52 -12.03 8.30
N THR A 162 25.87 -13.29 8.01
CA THR A 162 24.89 -14.36 7.81
C THR A 162 24.43 -14.99 9.13
N ILE A 163 23.12 -15.02 9.35
CA ILE A 163 22.50 -15.72 10.49
C ILE A 163 21.52 -16.75 9.94
N ILE A 164 21.64 -18.00 10.38
CA ILE A 164 20.68 -19.06 10.08
C ILE A 164 19.77 -19.28 11.28
N ALA A 165 18.46 -19.10 11.09
CA ALA A 165 17.42 -19.41 12.05
C ALA A 165 16.78 -20.75 11.71
N LYS A 166 16.94 -21.75 12.58
CA LYS A 166 16.41 -23.11 12.40
C LYS A 166 15.27 -23.36 13.39
N SER A 167 14.14 -23.82 12.89
CA SER A 167 13.02 -24.36 13.69
C SER A 167 12.67 -25.75 13.18
N GLU A 168 11.75 -26.45 13.85
CA GLU A 168 11.20 -27.73 13.37
C GLU A 168 10.46 -27.57 12.02
N LEU A 169 9.92 -26.38 11.72
CA LEU A 169 9.11 -26.14 10.54
C LEU A 169 9.93 -25.68 9.32
N ARG A 170 10.95 -24.84 9.54
CA ARG A 170 11.72 -24.20 8.47
C ARG A 170 13.06 -23.68 8.94
N THR A 171 13.95 -23.50 7.95
CA THR A 171 15.23 -22.80 8.09
C THR A 171 15.15 -21.48 7.30
N ILE A 172 15.61 -20.39 7.91
CA ILE A 172 15.66 -19.07 7.30
C ILE A 172 17.08 -18.50 7.46
N ALA A 173 17.73 -18.18 6.35
CA ALA A 173 18.99 -17.44 6.33
C ALA A 173 18.73 -15.93 6.24
N PHE A 174 19.52 -15.16 6.96
CA PHE A 174 19.52 -13.69 6.90
C PHE A 174 20.90 -13.22 6.55
N ASP A 175 21.03 -12.45 5.48
CA ASP A 175 22.27 -11.79 5.11
C ASP A 175 22.16 -10.30 5.47
N PHE A 176 22.70 -9.96 6.64
CA PHE A 176 22.66 -8.60 7.16
C PHE A 176 23.88 -7.81 6.68
N VAL A 177 23.67 -6.89 5.73
CA VAL A 177 24.74 -6.04 5.17
C VAL A 177 24.63 -4.63 5.80
N PRO A 178 25.66 -4.11 6.48
CA PRO A 178 25.59 -2.74 6.97
C PRO A 178 25.64 -1.74 5.82
N ALA A 179 24.78 -0.72 5.90
CA ALA A 179 24.58 0.23 4.82
C ALA A 179 24.42 1.66 5.36
N PHE A 180 25.11 2.60 4.73
CA PHE A 180 24.95 4.03 4.97
C PHE A 180 24.07 4.62 3.87
N ALA A 181 22.94 5.23 4.25
CA ALA A 181 21.96 5.75 3.30
C ALA A 181 22.18 7.24 3.03
N TYR A 182 22.10 7.64 1.76
CA TYR A 182 22.30 9.01 1.28
C TYR A 182 21.21 9.40 0.30
N GLN A 183 20.97 10.70 0.15
CA GLN A 183 20.04 11.23 -0.86
C GLN A 183 20.76 11.43 -2.19
N TYR A 184 20.01 11.53 -3.30
CA TYR A 184 20.60 11.73 -4.64
C TYR A 184 21.44 13.00 -4.75
N LYS A 185 21.10 14.08 -4.02
CA LYS A 185 21.93 15.30 -3.95
C LYS A 185 23.36 15.06 -3.46
N ASP A 186 23.58 13.95 -2.74
CA ASP A 186 24.87 13.55 -2.19
C ASP A 186 25.52 12.46 -3.07
N TRP A 187 24.98 12.15 -4.25
CA TRP A 187 25.52 11.16 -5.19
C TRP A 187 26.88 11.63 -5.74
N PRO A 188 27.97 10.89 -5.50
CA PRO A 188 29.32 11.37 -5.82
C PRO A 188 29.86 10.85 -7.16
N LEU A 189 29.09 10.05 -7.89
CA LEU A 189 29.51 9.47 -9.17
C LEU A 189 28.83 10.20 -10.33
N GLU A 190 29.15 9.77 -11.55
CA GLU A 190 28.46 10.25 -12.76
C GLU A 190 26.96 10.00 -12.70
N GLU A 191 26.25 10.75 -13.53
CA GLU A 191 24.80 10.73 -13.58
C GLU A 191 24.26 9.32 -13.86
N PRO A 192 23.47 8.74 -12.93
CA PRO A 192 23.01 7.36 -13.08
C PRO A 192 21.89 7.28 -14.13
N PRO A 193 21.76 6.16 -14.87
CA PRO A 193 20.69 5.92 -15.85
C PRO A 193 19.35 5.59 -15.16
N VAL A 194 18.88 6.50 -14.31
CA VAL A 194 17.69 6.36 -13.46
C VAL A 194 16.85 7.63 -13.56
N ASP A 195 15.54 7.47 -13.71
CA ASP A 195 14.59 8.58 -13.79
C ASP A 195 14.70 9.53 -12.58
N ILE A 196 14.61 10.84 -12.85
CA ILE A 196 14.71 11.91 -11.85
C ILE A 196 13.72 11.68 -10.69
N GLY A 197 12.46 11.40 -11.01
CA GLY A 197 11.41 11.17 -10.01
C GLY A 197 11.64 9.92 -9.14
N VAL A 198 12.49 8.99 -9.58
CA VAL A 198 12.88 7.81 -8.80
C VAL A 198 14.04 8.16 -7.86
N ARG A 199 15.13 8.72 -8.40
CA ARG A 199 16.35 8.98 -7.63
C ARG A 199 16.20 10.09 -6.59
N GLU A 200 15.32 11.07 -6.82
CA GLU A 200 15.01 12.11 -5.81
C GLU A 200 14.15 11.58 -4.65
N LYS A 201 13.40 10.50 -4.86
CA LYS A 201 12.45 9.96 -3.88
C LYS A 201 13.05 8.89 -2.98
N TRP A 202 14.02 8.12 -3.48
CA TRP A 202 14.57 6.96 -2.78
C TRP A 202 16.08 7.15 -2.53
N PRO A 203 16.61 6.69 -1.38
CA PRO A 203 18.04 6.82 -1.11
C PRO A 203 18.86 5.82 -1.92
N TRP A 204 20.15 6.14 -2.07
CA TRP A 204 21.19 5.18 -2.43
C TRP A 204 22.00 4.82 -1.18
N PHE A 205 22.81 3.76 -1.26
CA PHE A 205 23.54 3.21 -0.12
C PHE A 205 25.01 2.97 -0.45
N ALA A 206 25.88 3.13 0.57
CA ALA A 206 27.26 2.66 0.56
C ALA A 206 27.39 1.39 1.42
N VAL A 207 27.87 0.29 0.84
CA VAL A 207 28.02 -1.02 1.50
C VAL A 207 29.49 -1.50 1.51
N PRO A 208 29.95 -2.22 2.56
CA PRO A 208 31.37 -2.51 2.81
C PRO A 208 31.93 -3.64 1.93
N LYS A 209 31.92 -3.47 0.62
CA LYS A 209 32.54 -4.39 -0.33
C LYS A 209 34.00 -3.99 -0.57
N GLY A 210 34.90 -4.97 -0.69
CA GLY A 210 36.29 -4.72 -1.06
C GLY A 210 36.51 -4.86 -2.56
N ARG A 211 37.43 -4.06 -3.12
CA ARG A 211 37.93 -4.22 -4.50
C ARG A 211 39.43 -3.95 -4.55
N ALA A 212 40.11 -4.63 -5.47
CA ALA A 212 41.54 -4.39 -5.72
C ALA A 212 41.75 -3.07 -6.49
N PRO A 213 42.86 -2.34 -6.29
CA PRO A 213 43.87 -2.55 -5.24
C PRO A 213 43.27 -2.33 -3.85
N ARG A 214 43.68 -3.11 -2.84
CA ARG A 214 43.00 -3.12 -1.53
C ARG A 214 43.07 -1.76 -0.84
N ASP A 215 41.93 -1.30 -0.32
CA ASP A 215 41.81 -0.18 0.61
C ASP A 215 40.56 -0.43 1.47
N ASP A 216 40.71 -0.30 2.78
CA ASP A 216 39.63 -0.61 3.71
C ASP A 216 38.70 0.58 3.96
N ARG A 217 38.97 1.75 3.35
CA ARG A 217 38.07 2.92 3.41
C ARG A 217 36.93 2.86 2.39
N THR A 218 36.95 1.86 1.50
CA THR A 218 36.11 1.84 0.29
C THR A 218 34.81 1.08 0.49
N PHE A 219 33.73 1.64 -0.06
CA PHE A 219 32.38 1.09 -0.02
C PHE A 219 31.81 1.12 -1.43
N MET A 220 31.14 0.05 -1.86
CA MET A 220 30.47 0.02 -3.15
C MET A 220 29.15 0.77 -3.05
N VAL A 221 28.80 1.55 -4.06
CA VAL A 221 27.47 2.16 -4.14
C VAL A 221 26.43 1.12 -4.58
N CYS A 222 25.23 1.17 -4.03
CA CYS A 222 24.09 0.41 -4.52
C CYS A 222 22.79 1.18 -4.31
N ALA A 223 21.79 0.96 -5.16
CA ALA A 223 20.48 1.59 -5.04
C ALA A 223 19.37 0.60 -5.42
N PRO A 224 19.11 -0.43 -4.59
CA PRO A 224 18.17 -1.50 -4.93
C PRO A 224 16.75 -0.98 -5.18
N HIS A 225 16.34 0.11 -4.51
CA HIS A 225 15.05 0.74 -4.74
C HIS A 225 14.97 1.48 -6.09
N TRP A 226 16.07 2.08 -6.55
CA TRP A 226 16.11 2.72 -7.87
C TRP A 226 15.91 1.66 -8.96
N GLU A 227 16.74 0.62 -8.95
CA GLU A 227 16.66 -0.49 -9.90
C GLU A 227 15.28 -1.16 -9.88
N ARG A 228 14.72 -1.42 -8.69
CA ARG A 228 13.39 -2.01 -8.55
C ARG A 228 12.30 -1.15 -9.17
N ARG A 229 12.39 0.17 -9.02
CA ARG A 229 11.43 1.11 -9.60
C ARG A 229 11.56 1.19 -11.11
N MET A 230 12.78 1.12 -11.66
CA MET A 230 12.99 1.06 -13.12
C MET A 230 12.39 -0.21 -13.75
N MET A 231 12.44 -1.34 -13.03
CA MET A 231 11.81 -2.60 -13.44
C MET A 231 10.29 -2.66 -13.17
N PHE A 232 9.74 -1.72 -12.40
CA PHE A 232 8.32 -1.69 -12.04
C PHE A 232 7.46 -1.58 -13.32
N LEU A 233 6.33 -2.31 -13.36
CA LEU A 233 5.41 -2.44 -14.51
C LEU A 233 5.90 -3.27 -15.71
N LYS A 234 7.15 -3.75 -15.74
CA LYS A 234 7.67 -4.60 -16.81
C LYS A 234 7.51 -6.09 -16.45
N TYR A 235 6.29 -6.63 -16.54
CA TYR A 235 5.96 -7.98 -16.05
C TYR A 235 6.84 -9.09 -16.65
N ASN A 236 7.04 -9.10 -17.98
CA ASN A 236 7.88 -10.13 -18.60
C ASN A 236 9.37 -9.99 -18.24
N LEU A 237 9.85 -8.78 -17.89
CA LEU A 237 11.23 -8.59 -17.39
C LEU A 237 11.46 -9.44 -16.13
N ILE A 238 10.57 -9.32 -15.15
CA ILE A 238 10.65 -10.05 -13.88
C ILE A 238 10.61 -11.56 -14.11
N ASN A 239 9.76 -12.03 -15.02
CA ASN A 239 9.67 -13.45 -15.34
C ASN A 239 10.89 -13.97 -16.11
N VAL A 240 11.41 -13.21 -17.08
CA VAL A 240 12.64 -13.60 -17.78
C VAL A 240 13.81 -13.64 -16.81
N LEU A 241 13.92 -12.69 -15.88
CA LEU A 241 14.95 -12.75 -14.82
C LEU A 241 14.82 -14.02 -13.97
N ARG A 242 13.60 -14.45 -13.62
CA ARG A 242 13.38 -15.73 -12.93
C ARG A 242 13.85 -16.91 -13.78
N LEU A 243 13.51 -16.96 -15.06
CA LEU A 243 13.93 -18.03 -15.97
C LEU A 243 15.45 -18.07 -16.13
N MET A 244 16.10 -16.93 -16.30
CA MET A 244 17.56 -16.86 -16.40
C MET A 244 18.23 -17.33 -15.10
N LYS A 245 17.68 -16.95 -13.94
CA LYS A 245 18.15 -17.44 -12.64
C LYS A 245 17.98 -18.95 -12.49
N THR A 246 16.83 -19.48 -12.92
CA THR A 246 16.53 -20.91 -12.93
C THR A 246 17.56 -21.66 -13.79
N LEU A 247 17.81 -21.20 -15.03
CA LEU A 247 18.83 -21.80 -15.90
C LEU A 247 20.21 -21.81 -15.22
N ARG A 248 20.59 -20.71 -14.57
CA ARG A 248 21.84 -20.63 -13.81
C ARG A 248 21.87 -21.62 -12.63
N GLU A 249 20.76 -21.81 -11.91
CA GLU A 249 20.65 -22.74 -10.78
C GLU A 249 20.67 -24.23 -11.17
N TYR A 250 20.35 -24.57 -12.43
CA TYR A 250 20.52 -25.92 -12.95
C TYR A 250 21.98 -26.28 -13.30
N HIS A 251 22.88 -25.30 -13.28
CA HIS A 251 24.30 -25.47 -13.60
C HIS A 251 25.21 -24.83 -12.54
N PRO A 252 25.05 -25.19 -11.24
CA PRO A 252 25.75 -24.52 -10.14
C PRO A 252 27.27 -24.73 -10.20
N GLU A 253 27.71 -25.91 -10.65
CA GLU A 253 29.13 -26.25 -10.79
C GLU A 253 29.82 -25.48 -11.93
N ASP A 254 29.06 -25.08 -12.95
CA ASP A 254 29.60 -24.46 -14.15
C ASP A 254 29.56 -22.93 -14.08
N MET A 255 28.63 -22.38 -13.30
CA MET A 255 28.43 -20.93 -13.15
C MET A 255 28.47 -20.46 -11.67
N PRO A 256 29.43 -20.92 -10.84
CA PRO A 256 29.43 -20.61 -9.39
C PRO A 256 29.67 -19.12 -9.09
N ARG A 257 30.30 -18.39 -10.02
CA ARG A 257 30.59 -16.95 -9.90
C ARG A 257 29.54 -16.05 -10.56
N LEU A 258 28.58 -16.63 -11.29
CA LEU A 258 27.53 -15.84 -11.96
C LEU A 258 26.43 -15.47 -10.95
N GLN A 259 26.58 -14.27 -10.37
CA GLN A 259 25.68 -13.76 -9.33
C GLN A 259 24.33 -13.36 -9.91
N SER A 260 23.27 -13.44 -9.09
CA SER A 260 21.91 -13.02 -9.49
C SER A 260 21.87 -11.56 -9.97
N TYR A 261 22.71 -10.70 -9.39
CA TYR A 261 22.81 -9.29 -9.76
C TYR A 261 23.40 -9.06 -11.17
N MET A 262 24.30 -9.94 -11.63
CA MET A 262 24.83 -9.88 -13.00
C MET A 262 23.74 -10.16 -14.02
N LEU A 263 22.90 -11.18 -13.77
CA LEU A 263 21.72 -11.46 -14.59
C LEU A 263 20.77 -10.27 -14.61
N LYS A 264 20.47 -9.70 -13.43
CA LYS A 264 19.65 -8.49 -13.31
C LYS A 264 20.25 -7.33 -14.13
N THR A 265 21.57 -7.15 -14.09
CA THR A 265 22.25 -6.07 -14.81
C THR A 265 22.11 -6.22 -16.32
N VAL A 266 22.19 -7.44 -16.86
CA VAL A 266 21.93 -7.69 -18.30
C VAL A 266 20.55 -7.17 -18.70
N LEU A 267 19.52 -7.31 -17.85
CA LEU A 267 18.18 -6.78 -18.15
C LEU A 267 18.09 -5.26 -17.94
N LEU A 268 18.72 -4.73 -16.89
CA LEU A 268 18.72 -3.29 -16.60
C LEU A 268 19.37 -2.47 -17.72
N LEU A 269 20.47 -2.97 -18.31
CA LEU A 269 21.13 -2.33 -19.45
C LEU A 269 20.29 -2.33 -20.74
N GLN A 270 19.16 -3.04 -20.73
CA GLN A 270 18.28 -3.22 -21.90
C GLN A 270 16.88 -2.63 -21.68
N LEU A 271 16.68 -1.85 -20.61
CA LEU A 271 15.37 -1.30 -20.23
C LEU A 271 14.65 -0.57 -21.37
N ASP A 272 15.40 0.23 -22.14
CA ASP A 272 14.85 1.06 -23.22
C ASP A 272 14.97 0.41 -24.62
N ASN A 273 15.67 -0.72 -24.71
CA ASN A 273 15.97 -1.38 -25.98
C ASN A 273 14.93 -2.45 -26.37
N TYR A 274 14.02 -2.81 -25.48
CA TYR A 274 13.07 -3.91 -25.68
C TYR A 274 11.63 -3.52 -25.39
N ASN A 275 10.71 -4.09 -26.17
CA ASN A 275 9.31 -4.13 -25.81
C ASN A 275 9.04 -5.25 -24.80
N TRP A 276 8.96 -4.90 -23.52
CA TRP A 276 8.71 -5.84 -22.42
C TRP A 276 7.32 -6.50 -22.42
N GLN A 277 6.47 -6.23 -23.42
CA GLN A 277 5.19 -6.93 -23.63
C GLN A 277 5.28 -8.02 -24.70
N GLN A 278 6.42 -8.20 -25.36
CA GLN A 278 6.61 -9.25 -26.38
C GLN A 278 6.67 -10.67 -25.77
N ASP A 279 6.73 -11.68 -26.64
CA ASP A 279 6.78 -13.09 -26.23
C ASP A 279 7.93 -13.37 -25.25
N MET A 280 7.61 -14.08 -24.17
CA MET A 280 8.56 -14.35 -23.08
C MET A 280 9.68 -15.31 -23.51
N GLY A 281 9.40 -16.25 -24.42
CA GLY A 281 10.42 -17.15 -24.96
C GLY A 281 11.41 -16.41 -25.84
N ASP A 282 10.92 -15.47 -26.66
CA ASP A 282 11.78 -14.60 -27.47
C ASP A 282 12.64 -13.69 -26.59
N LEU A 283 12.05 -13.04 -25.57
CA LEU A 283 12.82 -12.25 -24.60
C LEU A 283 13.89 -13.07 -23.88
N LEU A 284 13.59 -14.29 -23.47
CA LEU A 284 14.57 -15.17 -22.81
C LEU A 284 15.75 -15.45 -23.75
N ILE A 285 15.50 -15.80 -25.00
CA ILE A 285 16.54 -16.10 -25.99
C ILE A 285 17.40 -14.86 -26.25
N GLU A 286 16.77 -13.71 -26.46
CA GLU A 286 17.45 -12.45 -26.75
C GLU A 286 18.31 -12.00 -25.56
N LEU A 287 17.77 -12.02 -24.33
CA LEU A 287 18.49 -11.60 -23.13
C LEU A 287 19.57 -12.61 -22.70
N TRP A 288 19.37 -13.90 -22.92
CA TRP A 288 20.43 -14.89 -22.75
C TRP A 288 21.56 -14.70 -23.76
N SER A 289 21.22 -14.32 -24.99
CA SER A 289 22.21 -13.95 -26.01
C SER A 289 22.98 -12.68 -25.63
N LYS A 290 22.36 -11.72 -24.94
CA LYS A 290 23.07 -10.56 -24.37
C LYS A 290 24.03 -10.94 -23.27
N LEU A 291 23.66 -11.86 -22.37
CA LEU A 291 24.60 -12.41 -21.39
C LEU A 291 25.81 -13.08 -22.08
N LYS A 292 25.55 -13.89 -23.12
CA LYS A 292 26.61 -14.49 -23.95
C LYS A 292 27.52 -13.42 -24.54
N GLN A 293 26.96 -12.36 -25.12
CA GLN A 293 27.74 -11.25 -25.70
C GLN A 293 28.69 -10.62 -24.66
N HIS A 294 28.17 -10.27 -23.48
CA HIS A 294 28.99 -9.72 -22.40
C HIS A 294 30.12 -10.67 -21.97
N LEU A 295 29.87 -11.99 -21.97
CA LEU A 295 30.88 -13.03 -21.70
C LEU A 295 31.85 -13.28 -22.87
N GLN A 296 31.56 -12.79 -24.07
CA GLN A 296 32.52 -12.83 -25.18
C GLN A 296 33.42 -11.60 -25.17
N GLU A 297 32.85 -10.45 -24.77
CA GLU A 297 33.53 -9.16 -24.65
C GLU A 297 34.32 -9.02 -23.35
N ARG A 298 34.17 -9.97 -22.40
CA ARG A 298 34.79 -9.90 -21.07
C ARG A 298 34.45 -8.64 -20.29
N SER A 299 33.27 -8.10 -20.56
CA SER A 299 32.79 -6.86 -19.99
C SER A 299 31.29 -6.92 -19.71
N LEU A 300 30.92 -6.76 -18.44
CA LEU A 300 29.56 -6.48 -18.00
C LEU A 300 29.59 -5.22 -17.12
N PRO A 301 29.27 -4.03 -17.65
CA PRO A 301 29.31 -2.80 -16.87
C PRO A 301 28.26 -2.84 -15.75
N HIS A 302 28.58 -2.24 -14.61
CA HIS A 302 27.63 -2.08 -13.50
C HIS A 302 26.59 -1.01 -13.87
N PHE A 303 25.32 -1.28 -13.57
CA PHE A 303 24.21 -0.42 -13.99
C PHE A 303 24.32 1.04 -13.51
N LEU A 304 24.75 1.24 -12.26
CA LEU A 304 24.94 2.58 -11.68
C LEU A 304 26.36 3.14 -11.83
N ALA A 305 27.28 2.36 -12.38
CA ALA A 305 28.70 2.74 -12.49
C ALA A 305 29.30 2.04 -13.73
N PRO A 306 29.09 2.58 -14.94
CA PRO A 306 29.44 1.90 -16.18
C PRO A 306 30.91 1.44 -16.28
N ASP A 307 31.83 2.21 -15.70
CA ASP A 307 33.27 1.88 -15.68
C ASP A 307 33.62 0.71 -14.73
N CYS A 308 32.67 0.23 -13.94
CA CYS A 308 32.85 -0.93 -13.07
C CYS A 308 32.45 -2.22 -13.80
N ASN A 309 33.43 -2.97 -14.32
CA ASN A 309 33.16 -4.28 -14.92
C ASN A 309 32.94 -5.37 -13.85
N GLN A 310 31.76 -6.00 -13.88
CA GLN A 310 31.37 -7.03 -12.93
C GLN A 310 32.09 -8.37 -13.10
N PHE A 311 32.66 -8.65 -14.28
CA PHE A 311 33.38 -9.91 -14.51
C PHE A 311 34.84 -9.89 -14.04
N GLU A 312 35.37 -8.76 -13.58
CA GLU A 312 36.75 -8.65 -13.10
C GLU A 312 37.08 -9.61 -11.95
N THR A 313 36.08 -10.02 -11.17
CA THR A 313 36.30 -10.93 -10.04
C THR A 313 36.41 -12.41 -10.44
N PHE A 314 36.21 -12.74 -11.72
CA PHE A 314 36.32 -14.11 -12.20
C PHE A 314 37.79 -14.46 -12.41
N CYS A 315 38.23 -15.63 -11.93
CA CYS A 315 39.49 -16.21 -12.42
C CYS A 315 39.26 -16.77 -13.83
N ASP A 316 40.32 -16.90 -14.64
CA ASP A 316 40.21 -17.35 -16.03
C ASP A 316 39.47 -18.69 -16.16
N LYS A 317 39.73 -19.62 -15.24
CA LYS A 317 39.08 -20.94 -15.24
C LYS A 317 37.57 -20.85 -15.02
N ASP A 318 37.13 -20.11 -13.99
CA ASP A 318 35.70 -19.94 -13.69
C ASP A 318 35.00 -19.16 -14.82
N TYR A 319 35.72 -18.23 -15.45
CA TYR A 319 35.26 -17.44 -16.58
C TYR A 319 34.97 -18.29 -17.81
N GLU A 320 35.96 -19.05 -18.29
CA GLU A 320 35.79 -19.88 -19.48
C GLU A 320 34.71 -20.95 -19.26
N LYS A 321 34.66 -21.58 -18.08
CA LYS A 321 33.63 -22.56 -17.74
C LYS A 321 32.21 -21.97 -17.79
N CYS A 322 32.05 -20.76 -17.24
CA CYS A 322 30.78 -20.03 -17.28
C CYS A 322 30.39 -19.67 -18.72
N LYS A 323 31.36 -19.19 -19.51
CA LYS A 323 31.16 -18.79 -20.91
C LYS A 323 30.73 -19.97 -21.77
N GLU A 324 31.46 -21.09 -21.73
CA GLU A 324 31.12 -22.33 -22.46
C GLU A 324 29.70 -22.81 -22.13
N THR A 325 29.32 -22.74 -20.86
CA THR A 325 27.98 -23.17 -20.42
C THR A 325 26.90 -22.22 -20.90
N VAL A 326 27.10 -20.91 -20.82
CA VAL A 326 26.17 -19.91 -21.37
C VAL A 326 26.01 -20.07 -22.88
N GLU A 327 27.09 -20.33 -23.62
CA GLU A 327 27.08 -20.58 -25.07
C GLU A 327 26.31 -21.86 -25.43
N ARG A 328 26.53 -22.94 -24.68
CA ARG A 328 25.80 -24.20 -24.83
C ARG A 328 24.29 -24.01 -24.60
N ILE A 329 23.90 -23.31 -23.53
CA ILE A 329 22.49 -23.02 -23.25
C ILE A 329 21.90 -22.13 -24.34
N ALA A 330 22.63 -21.13 -24.83
CA ALA A 330 22.18 -20.28 -25.93
C ALA A 330 21.88 -21.10 -27.20
N ALA A 331 22.75 -22.07 -27.54
CA ALA A 331 22.52 -22.97 -28.67
C ALA A 331 21.26 -23.84 -28.47
N GLN A 332 21.08 -24.42 -27.28
CA GLN A 332 19.89 -25.22 -26.95
C GLN A 332 18.60 -24.40 -27.03
N LEU A 333 18.60 -23.17 -26.52
CA LEU A 333 17.45 -22.27 -26.59
C LEU A 333 17.12 -21.88 -28.06
N ALA A 334 18.14 -21.68 -28.90
CA ALA A 334 17.96 -21.41 -30.33
C ALA A 334 17.41 -22.63 -31.08
N GLU A 335 17.88 -23.83 -30.78
CA GLU A 335 17.34 -25.08 -31.35
C GLU A 335 15.87 -25.29 -30.97
N LEU A 336 15.51 -25.05 -29.70
CA LEU A 336 14.13 -25.14 -29.22
C LEU A 336 13.19 -24.15 -29.92
N LYS A 337 13.69 -22.98 -30.34
CA LYS A 337 12.93 -22.00 -31.14
C LYS A 337 12.65 -22.50 -32.57
N LEU A 338 13.55 -23.29 -33.15
CA LEU A 338 13.43 -23.82 -34.51
C LEU A 338 12.55 -25.07 -34.64
N GLN A 339 12.25 -25.76 -33.53
CA GLN A 339 11.37 -26.92 -33.54
C GLN A 339 9.93 -26.52 -33.92
N LYS A 340 9.46 -26.97 -35.10
CA LYS A 340 8.09 -26.73 -35.58
C LYS A 340 7.06 -27.43 -34.67
N PRO A 341 5.93 -26.78 -34.32
CA PRO A 341 4.86 -27.43 -33.58
C PRO A 341 4.24 -28.56 -34.41
N THR A 342 4.20 -29.77 -33.84
CA THR A 342 3.58 -30.95 -34.48
C THR A 342 2.04 -30.81 -34.54
N LYS A 343 1.53 -30.90 -35.78
CA LYS A 343 0.14 -31.10 -36.28
C LYS A 343 -1.04 -30.72 -35.35
N LYS A 344 -1.32 -29.41 -35.23
CA LYS A 344 -2.68 -28.83 -35.19
C LYS A 344 -2.64 -27.51 -35.95
N THR A 345 -3.69 -27.15 -36.70
CA THR A 345 -3.68 -25.92 -37.52
C THR A 345 -3.62 -24.67 -36.64
N LYS A 346 -3.00 -23.58 -37.14
CA LYS A 346 -2.79 -22.31 -36.42
C LYS A 346 -4.09 -21.70 -35.83
N ALA A 347 -5.24 -21.99 -36.46
CA ALA A 347 -6.57 -21.60 -35.98
C ALA A 347 -7.09 -22.50 -34.85
N GLN A 348 -6.90 -23.82 -34.94
CA GLN A 348 -7.21 -24.77 -33.86
C GLN A 348 -6.28 -24.56 -32.65
N TYR A 349 -5.02 -24.20 -32.86
CA TYR A 349 -4.09 -23.87 -31.79
C TYR A 349 -4.44 -22.54 -31.12
N ARG A 350 -4.92 -21.53 -31.85
CA ARG A 350 -5.45 -20.29 -31.25
C ARG A 350 -6.72 -20.53 -30.44
N ALA A 351 -7.61 -21.39 -30.92
CA ALA A 351 -8.81 -21.78 -30.17
C ALA A 351 -8.45 -22.61 -28.93
N ASP A 352 -7.62 -23.65 -29.06
CA ASP A 352 -7.20 -24.51 -27.95
C ASP A 352 -6.31 -23.75 -26.94
N VAL A 353 -5.44 -22.84 -27.37
CA VAL A 353 -4.62 -22.01 -26.46
C VAL A 353 -5.46 -20.94 -25.80
N LEU A 354 -6.40 -20.29 -26.50
CA LEU A 354 -7.31 -19.36 -25.85
C LEU A 354 -8.19 -20.09 -24.85
N GLN A 355 -8.66 -21.29 -25.17
CA GLN A 355 -9.52 -22.10 -24.31
C GLN A 355 -8.74 -22.76 -23.16
N ALA A 356 -7.49 -23.17 -23.36
CA ALA A 356 -6.60 -23.62 -22.29
C ALA A 356 -6.07 -22.46 -21.44
N GLN A 357 -5.81 -21.27 -22.00
CA GLN A 357 -5.47 -20.07 -21.24
C GLN A 357 -6.66 -19.54 -20.46
N LEU A 358 -7.88 -19.62 -21.01
CA LEU A 358 -9.11 -19.32 -20.30
C LEU A 358 -9.38 -20.36 -19.22
N GLN A 359 -9.23 -21.66 -19.49
CA GLN A 359 -9.39 -22.72 -18.47
C GLN A 359 -8.28 -22.71 -17.41
N GLN A 360 -7.04 -22.35 -17.76
CA GLN A 360 -5.92 -22.23 -16.81
C GLN A 360 -6.04 -20.94 -16.00
N LYS A 361 -6.42 -19.81 -16.63
CA LYS A 361 -6.76 -18.57 -15.90
C LYS A 361 -7.98 -18.80 -15.02
N GLU A 362 -9.02 -19.47 -15.49
CA GLU A 362 -10.17 -19.85 -14.69
C GLU A 362 -9.73 -20.78 -13.57
N LYS A 363 -8.91 -21.81 -13.79
CA LYS A 363 -8.41 -22.68 -12.70
C LYS A 363 -7.57 -21.93 -11.68
N VAL A 364 -6.72 -21.00 -12.10
CA VAL A 364 -5.89 -20.18 -11.19
C VAL A 364 -6.75 -19.17 -10.45
N ILE A 365 -7.68 -18.50 -11.13
CA ILE A 365 -8.66 -17.58 -10.54
C ILE A 365 -9.57 -18.34 -9.58
N GLN A 366 -10.03 -19.53 -9.94
CA GLN A 366 -10.84 -20.40 -9.09
C GLN A 366 -10.05 -20.94 -7.91
N ALA A 367 -8.77 -21.31 -8.08
CA ALA A 367 -7.90 -21.71 -6.98
C ALA A 367 -7.62 -20.53 -6.02
N PHE A 368 -7.41 -19.33 -6.58
CA PHE A 368 -7.28 -18.10 -5.81
C PHE A 368 -8.58 -17.74 -5.10
N ILE A 369 -9.73 -17.83 -5.76
CA ILE A 369 -11.07 -17.60 -5.18
C ILE A 369 -11.34 -18.61 -4.08
N MET A 370 -11.04 -19.90 -4.27
CA MET A 370 -11.19 -20.93 -3.24
C MET A 370 -10.30 -20.64 -2.04
N SER A 371 -9.03 -20.30 -2.28
CA SER A 371 -8.10 -19.94 -1.22
C SER A 371 -8.51 -18.64 -0.52
N LEU A 372 -8.98 -17.62 -1.22
CA LEU A 372 -9.43 -16.38 -0.62
C LEU A 372 -10.71 -16.62 0.19
N SER A 373 -11.66 -17.36 -0.39
CA SER A 373 -12.94 -17.72 0.24
C SER A 373 -12.76 -18.42 1.58
N SER A 374 -11.74 -19.26 1.73
CA SER A 374 -11.50 -19.94 3.01
C SER A 374 -11.04 -19.00 4.13
N HIS A 375 -10.41 -17.86 3.80
CA HIS A 375 -9.88 -16.92 4.79
C HIS A 375 -10.81 -15.70 5.02
N LEU A 376 -11.69 -15.37 4.07
CA LEU A 376 -12.58 -14.22 4.19
C LEU A 376 -13.48 -14.23 5.44
N PRO A 377 -14.07 -15.37 5.89
CA PRO A 377 -14.83 -15.41 7.13
C PRO A 377 -14.02 -15.01 8.36
N ASP A 378 -12.78 -15.49 8.47
CA ASP A 378 -11.90 -15.15 9.60
C ASP A 378 -11.50 -13.68 9.57
N ILE A 379 -11.16 -13.15 8.39
CA ILE A 379 -10.91 -11.71 8.22
C ILE A 379 -12.13 -10.89 8.62
N LEU A 380 -13.34 -11.30 8.19
CA LEU A 380 -14.59 -10.63 8.55
C LEU A 380 -14.83 -10.65 10.06
N ASN A 381 -14.52 -11.76 10.74
CA ASN A 381 -14.59 -11.86 12.19
C ASN A 381 -13.61 -10.90 12.86
N HIS A 382 -12.37 -10.80 12.36
CA HIS A 382 -11.35 -9.89 12.90
C HIS A 382 -11.69 -8.41 12.71
N ILE A 383 -12.31 -8.02 11.59
CA ILE A 383 -12.72 -6.63 11.34
C ILE A 383 -14.12 -6.32 11.88
N SER A 384 -14.80 -7.29 12.49
CA SER A 384 -16.12 -7.09 13.07
C SER A 384 -16.07 -6.54 14.49
N ILE A 385 -16.93 -5.57 14.73
CA ILE A 385 -17.15 -5.00 16.06
C ILE A 385 -17.89 -6.03 16.90
N LYS A 386 -17.35 -6.31 18.10
CA LYS A 386 -18.00 -7.20 19.08
C LYS A 386 -19.28 -6.57 19.62
N GLU A 387 -20.31 -7.39 19.85
CA GLU A 387 -21.65 -6.86 20.17
C GLU A 387 -21.71 -6.13 21.53
N ASN A 388 -20.95 -6.60 22.52
CA ASN A 388 -20.82 -5.92 23.81
C ASN A 388 -20.16 -4.54 23.67
N GLU A 389 -19.09 -4.43 22.89
CA GLU A 389 -18.43 -3.15 22.61
C GLU A 389 -19.38 -2.20 21.85
N ARG A 390 -20.09 -2.71 20.84
CA ARG A 390 -21.09 -1.96 20.09
C ARG A 390 -22.16 -1.36 21.01
N ALA A 391 -22.75 -2.17 21.88
CA ALA A 391 -23.80 -1.73 22.79
C ALA A 391 -23.30 -0.64 23.76
N THR A 392 -22.09 -0.82 24.30
CA THR A 392 -21.49 0.18 25.21
C THR A 392 -21.21 1.50 24.50
N TYR A 393 -20.56 1.49 23.33
CA TYR A 393 -20.27 2.72 22.60
C TYR A 393 -21.55 3.42 22.14
N LEU A 394 -22.57 2.69 21.70
CA LEU A 394 -23.88 3.27 21.37
C LEU A 394 -24.52 4.00 22.55
N ASN A 395 -24.53 3.36 23.73
CA ASN A 395 -25.11 3.96 24.92
C ASN A 395 -24.39 5.27 25.28
N HIS A 396 -23.06 5.24 25.30
CA HIS A 396 -22.25 6.42 25.61
C HIS A 396 -22.40 7.51 24.55
N ALA A 397 -22.41 7.14 23.26
CA ALA A 397 -22.65 8.05 22.15
C ALA A 397 -24.00 8.74 22.28
N GLN A 398 -25.08 7.99 22.51
CA GLN A 398 -26.42 8.55 22.66
C GLN A 398 -26.50 9.55 23.81
N LEU A 399 -25.92 9.21 24.97
CA LEU A 399 -25.93 10.08 26.14
C LEU A 399 -25.11 11.37 25.90
N LEU A 400 -23.90 11.26 25.34
CA LEU A 400 -23.06 12.41 25.01
C LEU A 400 -23.74 13.36 24.03
N VAL A 401 -24.35 12.82 22.97
CA VAL A 401 -25.03 13.64 21.96
C VAL A 401 -26.29 14.29 22.52
N ASN A 402 -27.05 13.60 23.38
CA ASN A 402 -28.24 14.17 24.01
C ASN A 402 -27.90 15.39 24.86
N GLU A 403 -26.90 15.28 25.75
CA GLU A 403 -26.44 16.39 26.60
C GLU A 403 -25.97 17.58 25.74
N LEU A 404 -25.11 17.30 24.76
CA LEU A 404 -24.59 18.33 23.86
C LEU A 404 -25.69 19.06 23.08
N MET A 405 -26.69 18.33 22.55
CA MET A 405 -27.78 18.94 21.79
C MET A 405 -28.73 19.73 22.70
N GLU A 406 -28.95 19.30 23.94
CA GLU A 406 -29.71 20.06 24.93
C GLU A 406 -29.01 21.39 25.25
N ASP A 407 -27.69 21.35 25.40
CA ASP A 407 -26.88 22.53 25.68
C ASP A 407 -26.83 23.52 24.52
N LEU A 408 -26.72 23.03 23.28
CA LEU A 408 -26.85 23.87 22.09
C LEU A 408 -28.19 24.60 22.05
N GLN A 409 -29.29 23.91 22.35
CA GLN A 409 -30.63 24.50 22.40
C GLN A 409 -30.81 25.50 23.57
N LYS A 410 -30.09 25.31 24.68
CA LYS A 410 -30.08 26.28 25.79
C LYS A 410 -29.27 27.54 25.45
N LYS A 411 -28.15 27.40 24.73
CA LYS A 411 -27.20 28.48 24.46
C LYS A 411 -27.55 29.32 23.23
N ASP A 412 -28.18 28.73 22.21
CA ASP A 412 -28.55 29.44 20.98
C ASP A 412 -30.06 29.28 20.70
N GLU A 413 -30.80 30.37 20.84
CA GLU A 413 -32.24 30.40 20.65
C GLU A 413 -32.65 30.10 19.19
N LEU A 414 -31.88 30.58 18.21
CA LEU A 414 -32.15 30.30 16.81
C LEU A 414 -31.92 28.82 16.51
N PHE A 415 -30.91 28.20 17.12
CA PHE A 415 -30.63 26.78 16.99
C PHE A 415 -31.78 25.97 17.59
N ARG A 416 -32.26 26.37 18.78
CA ARG A 416 -33.43 25.75 19.41
C ARG A 416 -34.67 25.81 18.52
N GLN A 417 -34.92 26.93 17.86
CA GLN A 417 -36.05 27.08 16.93
C GLN A 417 -35.87 26.25 15.65
N ALA A 418 -34.63 26.06 15.20
CA ALA A 418 -34.31 25.36 13.96
C ALA A 418 -34.12 23.84 14.13
N PHE A 419 -33.71 23.37 15.31
CA PHE A 419 -33.35 21.97 15.53
C PHE A 419 -34.58 21.07 15.46
N ASN A 420 -34.56 20.11 14.55
CA ASN A 420 -35.67 19.18 14.29
C ASN A 420 -35.24 17.71 14.46
N GLY A 421 -34.30 17.48 15.39
CA GLY A 421 -33.76 16.16 15.70
C GLY A 421 -32.56 15.76 14.86
N MET A 422 -32.21 14.48 14.92
CA MET A 422 -31.01 13.93 14.30
C MET A 422 -31.30 12.61 13.58
N SER A 423 -30.38 12.22 12.70
CA SER A 423 -30.37 10.87 12.13
C SER A 423 -28.95 10.37 11.92
N LEU A 424 -28.72 9.09 12.19
CA LEU A 424 -27.48 8.40 11.88
C LEU A 424 -27.29 8.30 10.36
N THR A 425 -26.03 8.41 9.92
CA THR A 425 -25.63 8.22 8.53
C THR A 425 -24.35 7.39 8.45
N GLY A 426 -23.74 7.34 7.27
CA GLY A 426 -22.42 6.76 7.08
C GLY A 426 -22.32 5.27 7.43
N SER A 427 -21.12 4.86 7.85
CA SER A 427 -20.79 3.44 7.99
C SER A 427 -21.55 2.74 9.12
N TYR A 428 -22.01 3.50 10.12
CA TYR A 428 -22.78 2.98 11.23
C TYR A 428 -24.22 2.64 10.81
N LEU A 429 -24.89 3.57 10.10
CA LEU A 429 -26.23 3.34 9.52
C LEU A 429 -26.27 2.09 8.63
N ASP A 430 -25.25 1.94 7.79
CA ASP A 430 -25.13 0.84 6.83
C ASP A 430 -24.69 -0.50 7.47
N ARG A 431 -24.32 -0.50 8.77
CA ARG A 431 -23.72 -1.63 9.50
C ARG A 431 -22.42 -2.16 8.85
N VAL A 432 -21.60 -1.25 8.32
CA VAL A 432 -20.31 -1.56 7.65
C VAL A 432 -19.09 -0.94 8.32
N LYS A 433 -19.24 -0.37 9.53
CA LYS A 433 -18.12 0.08 10.37
C LYS A 433 -17.19 -1.10 10.74
N LEU A 434 -15.90 -0.84 10.80
CA LEU A 434 -14.84 -1.84 11.03
C LEU A 434 -14.18 -1.63 12.38
N ILE A 435 -13.73 -2.72 13.00
CA ILE A 435 -12.86 -2.80 14.17
C ILE A 435 -13.48 -2.16 15.44
N SER A 436 -13.66 -0.84 15.46
CA SER A 436 -14.12 -0.08 16.62
C SER A 436 -15.35 0.79 16.27
N PRO A 437 -16.37 0.88 17.14
CA PRO A 437 -17.53 1.77 16.98
C PRO A 437 -17.22 3.19 17.52
N ASP A 438 -16.06 3.73 17.16
CA ASP A 438 -15.49 4.97 17.71
C ASP A 438 -15.81 6.24 16.93
N GLU A 439 -16.57 6.16 15.85
CA GLU A 439 -16.96 7.34 15.06
C GLU A 439 -18.39 7.22 14.54
N PHE A 440 -19.13 8.33 14.64
CA PHE A 440 -20.54 8.45 14.29
C PHE A 440 -20.78 9.65 13.37
N ASP A 441 -21.16 9.38 12.12
CA ASP A 441 -21.63 10.38 11.18
C ASP A 441 -23.12 10.70 11.43
N MET A 442 -23.44 11.94 11.77
CA MET A 442 -24.81 12.35 12.15
C MET A 442 -25.29 13.55 11.35
N HIS A 443 -26.53 13.50 10.87
CA HIS A 443 -27.22 14.70 10.42
C HIS A 443 -27.85 15.43 11.61
N ILE A 444 -27.57 16.73 11.72
CA ILE A 444 -28.37 17.67 12.53
C ILE A 444 -29.48 18.19 11.61
N LYS A 445 -30.72 17.78 11.84
CA LYS A 445 -31.85 18.17 10.99
C LYS A 445 -32.27 19.59 11.35
N LEU A 446 -32.29 20.46 10.36
CA LEU A 446 -32.70 21.86 10.51
C LEU A 446 -34.04 22.09 9.79
N LYS A 447 -34.99 22.68 10.51
CA LYS A 447 -36.27 23.16 10.00
C LYS A 447 -36.50 24.58 10.50
N PHE A 448 -36.19 25.55 9.66
CA PHE A 448 -36.38 26.96 9.99
C PHE A 448 -37.87 27.32 10.12
N PRO A 449 -38.21 28.39 10.88
CA PRO A 449 -39.59 28.84 11.08
C PRO A 449 -40.21 29.51 9.83
N PHE A 450 -39.51 29.46 8.69
CA PHE A 450 -39.94 29.97 7.39
C PHE A 450 -39.70 28.92 6.31
N GLN A 451 -40.42 29.02 5.20
CA GLN A 451 -40.36 28.04 4.12
C GLN A 451 -39.02 28.11 3.37
N VAL A 452 -38.35 26.96 3.28
CA VAL A 452 -37.12 26.76 2.51
C VAL A 452 -37.38 25.73 1.42
N THR A 453 -37.43 26.16 0.16
CA THR A 453 -37.73 25.31 -0.99
C THR A 453 -36.45 24.97 -1.76
N PRO A 454 -36.20 23.69 -2.09
CA PRO A 454 -35.05 23.32 -2.91
C PRO A 454 -35.29 23.65 -4.38
N GLU A 455 -34.34 24.33 -5.01
CA GLU A 455 -34.31 24.63 -6.44
C GLU A 455 -33.11 23.92 -7.08
N ARG A 456 -33.28 23.37 -8.29
CA ARG A 456 -32.18 22.69 -8.99
C ARG A 456 -31.04 23.64 -9.31
N ASP A 457 -29.81 23.23 -8.99
CA ASP A 457 -28.61 23.86 -9.55
C ASP A 457 -28.31 23.25 -10.93
N TYR A 458 -28.57 24.01 -11.99
CA TYR A 458 -28.33 23.55 -13.37
C TYR A 458 -26.85 23.56 -13.77
N GLN A 459 -25.99 24.29 -13.03
CA GLN A 459 -24.55 24.36 -13.31
C GLN A 459 -23.78 23.22 -12.64
N ARG A 460 -24.30 22.69 -11.53
CA ARG A 460 -23.62 21.66 -10.72
C ARG A 460 -24.54 20.46 -10.51
N SER A 461 -24.36 19.43 -11.33
CA SER A 461 -25.05 18.14 -11.17
C SER A 461 -24.95 17.62 -9.73
N GLY A 462 -26.07 17.17 -9.16
CA GLY A 462 -26.13 16.67 -7.78
C GLY A 462 -26.31 17.76 -6.71
N PHE A 463 -26.41 19.03 -7.10
CA PHE A 463 -26.58 20.15 -6.17
C PHE A 463 -27.93 20.85 -6.35
N VAL A 464 -28.34 21.53 -5.30
CA VAL A 464 -29.54 22.36 -5.20
C VAL A 464 -29.21 23.69 -4.52
N PHE A 465 -30.01 24.70 -4.79
CA PHE A 465 -30.10 25.90 -3.98
C PHE A 465 -31.26 25.75 -2.99
N LEU A 466 -31.15 26.38 -1.83
CA LEU A 466 -32.21 26.40 -0.83
C LEU A 466 -32.79 27.80 -0.74
N LYS A 467 -33.90 28.03 -1.45
CA LYS A 467 -34.56 29.33 -1.54
C LYS A 467 -35.46 29.57 -0.35
N VAL A 468 -35.38 30.77 0.21
CA VAL A 468 -36.23 31.24 1.30
C VAL A 468 -37.39 32.02 0.69
N ASN A 469 -38.63 31.60 0.98
CA ASN A 469 -39.81 32.33 0.53
C ASN A 469 -40.15 33.42 1.56
N GLY A 470 -40.14 34.69 1.12
CA GLY A 470 -40.36 35.86 1.98
C GLY A 470 -39.08 36.45 2.56
N TYR A 471 -39.22 37.44 3.44
CA TYR A 471 -38.10 38.08 4.13
C TYR A 471 -37.73 37.30 5.40
N SER A 472 -36.44 37.09 5.63
CA SER A 472 -35.92 36.51 6.87
C SER A 472 -34.63 37.22 7.28
N SER A 473 -34.54 37.57 8.57
CA SER A 473 -33.32 38.14 9.18
C SER A 473 -32.41 37.06 9.78
N HIS A 474 -32.68 35.77 9.53
CA HIS A 474 -31.90 34.68 10.08
C HIS A 474 -30.44 34.72 9.57
N PRO A 475 -29.42 34.55 10.43
CA PRO A 475 -28.01 34.74 10.06
C PRO A 475 -27.53 33.79 8.94
N ALA A 476 -28.16 32.62 8.79
CA ALA A 476 -27.87 31.69 7.71
C ALA A 476 -28.43 32.09 6.34
N VAL A 477 -29.21 33.18 6.24
CA VAL A 477 -29.90 33.59 5.00
C VAL A 477 -29.21 34.82 4.41
N VAL A 478 -28.85 34.73 3.12
CA VAL A 478 -28.24 35.83 2.36
C VAL A 478 -28.95 35.94 1.02
N ASN A 479 -29.44 37.14 0.69
CA ASN A 479 -30.11 37.44 -0.58
C ASN A 479 -31.26 36.45 -0.92
N GLY A 480 -32.05 36.05 0.07
CA GLY A 480 -33.20 35.14 -0.13
C GLY A 480 -32.85 33.65 -0.29
N TYR A 481 -31.61 33.25 0.00
CA TYR A 481 -31.18 31.85 -0.01
C TYR A 481 -30.51 31.49 1.30
N VAL A 482 -30.62 30.23 1.71
CA VAL A 482 -29.71 29.70 2.75
C VAL A 482 -28.30 29.71 2.16
N ASN A 483 -27.39 30.44 2.79
CA ASN A 483 -25.99 30.51 2.39
C ASN A 483 -25.18 29.53 3.23
N ARG A 484 -24.47 28.62 2.56
CA ARG A 484 -23.66 27.56 3.19
C ARG A 484 -22.62 28.10 4.16
N LYS A 485 -21.92 29.17 3.82
CA LYS A 485 -20.88 29.75 4.70
C LYS A 485 -21.52 30.43 5.90
N ALA A 486 -22.59 31.18 5.68
CA ALA A 486 -23.32 31.85 6.76
C ALA A 486 -23.94 30.84 7.74
N LEU A 487 -24.53 29.75 7.22
CA LEU A 487 -25.01 28.60 7.99
C LEU A 487 -23.90 27.98 8.85
N GLN A 488 -22.75 27.69 8.23
CA GLN A 488 -21.59 27.13 8.93
C GLN A 488 -21.06 28.08 10.00
N GLN A 489 -20.96 29.38 9.71
CA GLN A 489 -20.50 30.38 10.66
C GLN A 489 -21.41 30.46 11.89
N TRP A 490 -22.73 30.54 11.67
CA TRP A 490 -23.71 30.57 12.76
C TRP A 490 -23.60 29.31 13.64
N LEU A 491 -23.57 28.11 13.04
CA LEU A 491 -23.43 26.87 13.81
C LEU A 491 -22.10 26.82 14.57
N ARG A 492 -20.99 27.24 13.96
CA ARG A 492 -19.69 27.31 14.64
C ARG A 492 -19.74 28.21 15.87
N GLN A 493 -20.42 29.36 15.78
CA GLN A 493 -20.61 30.24 16.92
C GLN A 493 -21.44 29.58 18.02
N ALA A 494 -22.52 28.87 17.67
CA ALA A 494 -23.34 28.13 18.62
C ALA A 494 -22.52 27.03 19.35
N PHE A 495 -21.75 26.22 18.61
CA PHE A 495 -20.85 25.22 19.19
C PHE A 495 -19.78 25.87 20.07
N GLN A 496 -19.12 26.94 19.62
CA GLN A 496 -18.11 27.64 20.42
C GLN A 496 -18.68 28.19 21.72
N ALA A 497 -19.91 28.72 21.70
CA ALA A 497 -20.61 29.19 22.89
C ALA A 497 -20.95 28.06 23.88
N VAL A 498 -21.10 26.82 23.40
CA VAL A 498 -21.25 25.64 24.26
C VAL A 498 -19.91 25.19 24.85
N PHE A 499 -18.86 25.16 24.06
CA PHE A 499 -17.55 24.68 24.53
C PHE A 499 -16.80 25.73 25.38
N SER A 500 -17.27 26.97 25.46
CA SER A 500 -16.69 28.00 26.32
C SER A 500 -17.06 27.85 27.81
N TRP A 501 -18.07 27.04 28.15
CA TRP A 501 -18.53 26.89 29.55
C TRP A 501 -18.30 25.50 30.15
N TYR A 502 -18.09 24.47 29.34
CA TYR A 502 -17.55 23.19 29.81
C TYR A 502 -16.81 22.45 28.68
N THR A 503 -15.86 21.61 29.08
CA THR A 503 -15.14 20.68 28.19
C THR A 503 -15.14 19.26 28.77
N GLN A 504 -15.97 18.98 29.79
CA GLN A 504 -16.04 17.68 30.45
C GLN A 504 -17.48 17.28 30.75
N LEU A 505 -17.83 16.02 30.47
CA LEU A 505 -19.11 15.41 30.85
C LEU A 505 -18.89 14.10 31.59
N ARG A 506 -19.73 13.84 32.61
CA ARG A 506 -19.77 12.56 33.29
C ARG A 506 -20.93 11.73 32.75
N ILE A 507 -20.61 10.67 32.02
CA ILE A 507 -21.58 9.80 31.33
C ILE A 507 -21.33 8.36 31.73
N ALA A 508 -22.37 7.67 32.20
CA ALA A 508 -22.30 6.24 32.57
C ALA A 508 -21.10 5.88 33.47
N GLY A 509 -20.77 6.76 34.43
CA GLY A 509 -19.67 6.58 35.38
C GLY A 509 -18.28 6.96 34.87
N GLU A 510 -18.14 7.35 33.59
CA GLU A 510 -16.88 7.81 33.00
C GLU A 510 -16.88 9.33 32.82
N ILE A 511 -15.70 9.96 32.89
CA ILE A 511 -15.50 11.36 32.56
C ILE A 511 -14.93 11.45 31.15
N TYR A 512 -15.64 12.13 30.26
CA TYR A 512 -15.20 12.43 28.91
C TYR A 512 -14.72 13.87 28.86
N ASN A 513 -13.53 14.09 28.29
CA ASN A 513 -13.08 15.40 27.84
C ASN A 513 -13.58 15.59 26.40
N LEU A 514 -14.39 16.61 26.18
CA LEU A 514 -14.94 16.95 24.88
C LEU A 514 -14.06 18.03 24.26
N ASN A 515 -13.63 17.77 23.03
CA ASN A 515 -12.92 18.72 22.20
C ASN A 515 -13.73 19.01 20.94
N TYR A 516 -13.98 20.29 20.67
CA TYR A 516 -14.54 20.72 19.41
C TYR A 516 -13.39 21.01 18.44
N GLU A 517 -13.08 20.05 17.57
CA GLU A 517 -11.93 20.15 16.67
C GLU A 517 -12.18 21.15 15.51
N PHE A 518 -11.19 22.00 15.22
CA PHE A 518 -11.35 23.19 14.40
C PHE A 518 -11.34 22.92 12.87
N GLN A 519 -12.44 23.30 12.21
CA GLN A 519 -12.58 24.02 10.92
C GLN A 519 -11.80 23.60 9.64
N GLY A 520 -11.66 22.31 9.30
CA GLY A 520 -10.95 21.88 8.07
C GLY A 520 -11.80 21.26 6.95
N TYR A 521 -11.94 21.97 5.81
CA TYR A 521 -12.41 21.58 4.45
C TYR A 521 -13.79 20.92 4.25
N GLY A 522 -14.41 20.33 5.28
CA GLY A 522 -15.71 19.64 5.20
C GLY A 522 -16.92 20.45 5.70
N CYS A 523 -18.11 19.88 5.55
CA CYS A 523 -19.37 20.45 6.05
C CYS A 523 -19.76 19.98 7.47
N ALA A 524 -18.95 19.13 8.10
CA ALA A 524 -19.19 18.57 9.42
C ALA A 524 -18.63 19.46 10.55
N HIS A 525 -19.28 19.40 11.71
CA HIS A 525 -18.80 19.90 12.99
C HIS A 525 -18.34 18.70 13.81
N THR A 526 -17.02 18.49 13.91
CA THR A 526 -16.44 17.31 14.54
C THR A 526 -16.20 17.52 16.03
N ILE A 527 -16.66 16.58 16.86
CA ILE A 527 -16.44 16.58 18.30
C ILE A 527 -15.80 15.27 18.70
N VAL A 528 -14.69 15.37 19.44
CA VAL A 528 -13.97 14.21 19.98
C VAL A 528 -14.17 14.16 21.48
N ALA A 529 -14.78 13.09 21.97
CA ALA A 529 -15.01 12.81 23.38
C ALA A 529 -14.04 11.72 23.84
N THR A 530 -13.11 12.07 24.74
CA THR A 530 -12.05 11.18 25.20
C THR A 530 -12.15 10.91 26.70
N SER A 531 -12.32 9.65 27.08
CA SER A 531 -12.18 9.16 28.46
C SER A 531 -10.89 8.35 28.62
N GLU A 532 -10.58 7.92 29.85
CA GLU A 532 -9.46 6.99 30.10
C GLU A 532 -9.61 5.65 29.36
N ARG A 533 -10.85 5.27 29.02
CA ARG A 533 -11.17 3.94 28.47
C ARG A 533 -11.43 3.94 26.98
N ARG A 534 -11.85 5.07 26.39
CA ARG A 534 -12.21 5.16 24.97
C ARG A 534 -12.22 6.58 24.44
N THR A 535 -12.15 6.67 23.12
CA THR A 535 -12.35 7.90 22.36
C THR A 535 -13.53 7.68 21.41
N ILE A 536 -14.43 8.66 21.33
CA ILE A 536 -15.58 8.66 20.41
C ILE A 536 -15.58 9.97 19.63
N SER A 537 -15.59 9.89 18.31
CA SER A 537 -15.70 11.02 17.40
C SER A 537 -17.12 11.14 16.84
N PHE A 538 -17.62 12.37 16.73
CA PHE A 538 -18.93 12.67 16.16
C PHE A 538 -18.77 13.69 15.05
N ASP A 539 -19.22 13.34 13.85
CA ASP A 539 -19.26 14.26 12.71
C ASP A 539 -20.69 14.74 12.48
N PHE A 540 -20.98 15.96 12.95
CA PHE A 540 -22.30 16.56 12.82
C PHE A 540 -22.42 17.38 11.54
N VAL A 541 -23.20 16.91 10.58
CA VAL A 541 -23.49 17.62 9.33
C VAL A 541 -24.89 18.25 9.42
N PRO A 542 -25.03 19.59 9.32
CA PRO A 542 -26.34 20.20 9.21
C PRO A 542 -27.04 19.79 7.92
N ALA A 543 -28.32 19.46 8.00
CA ALA A 543 -29.09 18.90 6.89
C ALA A 543 -30.53 19.43 6.87
N PHE A 544 -31.03 19.76 5.68
CA PHE A 544 -32.43 20.09 5.46
C PHE A 544 -33.15 18.87 4.89
N GLU A 545 -34.20 18.41 5.57
CA GLU A 545 -34.95 17.19 5.24
C GLU A 545 -36.14 17.50 4.32
N TYR A 546 -36.32 16.68 3.28
CA TYR A 546 -37.36 16.85 2.28
C TYR A 546 -37.98 15.52 1.86
N THR A 547 -39.19 15.59 1.31
CA THR A 547 -39.88 14.42 0.74
C THR A 547 -39.55 14.28 -0.74
N TYR A 548 -39.87 13.13 -1.36
CA TYR A 548 -39.69 12.95 -2.80
C TYR A 548 -40.47 13.96 -3.65
N ASN A 549 -41.58 14.52 -3.15
CA ASN A 549 -42.34 15.55 -3.88
C ASN A 549 -41.51 16.83 -4.12
N ASP A 550 -40.52 17.07 -3.28
CA ASP A 550 -39.61 18.21 -3.37
C ASP A 550 -38.33 17.87 -4.14
N TRP A 551 -38.17 16.64 -4.65
CA TRP A 551 -36.95 16.20 -5.34
C TRP A 551 -36.75 16.96 -6.67
N PRO A 552 -35.74 17.83 -6.79
CA PRO A 552 -35.64 18.74 -7.93
C PRO A 552 -34.76 18.19 -9.08
N LEU A 553 -34.20 16.99 -8.92
CA LEU A 553 -33.34 16.35 -9.91
C LEU A 553 -34.11 15.33 -10.76
N SER A 554 -33.42 14.73 -11.74
CA SER A 554 -33.97 13.59 -12.47
C SER A 554 -34.37 12.45 -11.53
N ALA A 555 -35.32 11.63 -11.96
CA ALA A 555 -35.78 10.47 -11.19
C ALA A 555 -34.58 9.64 -10.68
N PRO A 556 -34.46 9.42 -9.36
CA PRO A 556 -33.33 8.69 -8.79
C PRO A 556 -33.46 7.19 -9.12
N PRO A 557 -32.34 6.43 -9.16
CA PRO A 557 -32.33 4.99 -9.44
C PRO A 557 -32.76 4.17 -8.21
N VAL A 558 -33.94 4.48 -7.66
CA VAL A 558 -34.54 3.76 -6.53
C VAL A 558 -36.05 3.60 -6.75
N SER A 559 -36.64 2.57 -6.13
CA SER A 559 -38.06 2.28 -6.33
C SER A 559 -38.98 3.39 -5.80
N GLY A 560 -40.19 3.46 -6.37
CA GLY A 560 -41.24 4.37 -5.91
C GLY A 560 -41.59 4.20 -4.43
N GLN A 561 -41.55 2.96 -3.93
CA GLN A 561 -41.78 2.64 -2.52
C GLN A 561 -40.68 3.24 -1.63
N VAL A 562 -39.41 3.04 -1.97
CA VAL A 562 -38.28 3.53 -1.16
C VAL A 562 -38.31 5.06 -1.04
N ARG A 563 -38.46 5.76 -2.17
CA ARG A 563 -38.51 7.24 -2.17
C ARG A 563 -39.79 7.82 -1.57
N GLY A 564 -40.87 7.03 -1.50
CA GLY A 564 -42.10 7.40 -0.80
C GLY A 564 -42.03 7.18 0.71
N SER A 565 -41.24 6.22 1.18
CA SER A 565 -41.13 5.87 2.60
C SER A 565 -40.04 6.61 3.37
N TRP A 566 -39.05 7.18 2.68
CA TRP A 566 -37.87 7.78 3.31
C TRP A 566 -37.56 9.16 2.73
N PRO A 567 -37.06 10.10 3.54
CA PRO A 567 -36.71 11.44 3.06
C PRO A 567 -35.36 11.45 2.34
N TRP A 568 -35.11 12.55 1.64
CA TRP A 568 -33.77 12.96 1.20
C TRP A 568 -33.35 14.25 1.91
N PHE A 569 -32.07 14.60 1.81
CA PHE A 569 -31.47 15.71 2.53
C PHE A 569 -30.64 16.60 1.61
N ALA A 570 -30.62 17.90 1.91
CA ALA A 570 -29.67 18.86 1.33
C ALA A 570 -28.60 19.20 2.37
N VAL A 571 -27.31 18.92 2.07
CA VAL A 571 -26.17 19.16 2.97
C VAL A 571 -25.22 20.23 2.42
N PRO A 572 -24.61 21.07 3.28
CA PRO A 572 -23.83 22.25 2.86
C PRO A 572 -22.46 21.88 2.28
N GLN A 573 -22.42 21.33 1.07
CA GLN A 573 -21.20 21.09 0.31
C GLN A 573 -21.08 22.06 -0.87
N GLY A 574 -19.83 22.40 -1.23
CA GLY A 574 -19.51 23.21 -2.40
C GLY A 574 -19.02 22.35 -3.56
N LYS A 575 -19.22 22.82 -4.79
CA LYS A 575 -18.60 22.27 -6.00
C LYS A 575 -18.20 23.40 -6.94
N ALA A 576 -17.07 23.25 -7.64
CA ALA A 576 -16.63 24.23 -8.64
C ALA A 576 -17.62 24.29 -9.83
N PRO A 577 -17.86 25.47 -10.43
CA PRO A 577 -17.39 26.80 -10.01
C PRO A 577 -18.00 27.19 -8.66
N ASN A 578 -17.28 27.85 -7.75
CA ASN A 578 -17.78 28.05 -6.38
C ASN A 578 -19.03 28.95 -6.34
N ASP A 579 -20.08 28.50 -5.65
CA ASP A 579 -21.24 29.30 -5.26
C ASP A 579 -21.60 28.92 -3.82
N GLU A 580 -21.89 29.92 -2.99
CA GLU A 580 -22.12 29.71 -1.56
C GLU A 580 -23.55 29.28 -1.25
N ARG A 581 -24.44 29.29 -2.22
CA ARG A 581 -25.83 28.84 -2.07
C ARG A 581 -26.00 27.34 -2.28
N THR A 582 -24.93 26.64 -2.68
CA THR A 582 -25.00 25.24 -3.12
C THR A 582 -25.10 24.28 -1.94
N PHE A 583 -26.00 23.29 -2.07
CA PHE A 583 -26.13 22.14 -1.19
C PHE A 583 -26.14 20.87 -2.02
N MET A 584 -25.40 19.84 -1.59
CA MET A 584 -25.41 18.54 -2.24
C MET A 584 -26.61 17.75 -1.76
N VAL A 585 -27.30 17.06 -2.67
CA VAL A 585 -28.36 16.11 -2.28
C VAL A 585 -27.74 14.84 -1.73
N CYS A 586 -28.34 14.25 -0.69
CA CYS A 586 -28.02 12.91 -0.24
C CYS A 586 -29.28 12.21 0.28
N ALA A 587 -29.33 10.88 0.18
CA ALA A 587 -30.44 10.10 0.72
C ALA A 587 -29.93 8.77 1.31
N PRO A 588 -29.28 8.81 2.49
CA PRO A 588 -28.61 7.64 3.06
C PRO A 588 -29.55 6.44 3.26
N GLN A 589 -30.81 6.70 3.63
CA GLN A 589 -31.80 5.63 3.80
C GLN A 589 -32.24 5.00 2.48
N TRP A 590 -32.28 5.77 1.38
CA TRP A 590 -32.59 5.21 0.06
C TRP A 590 -31.52 4.19 -0.32
N GLU A 591 -30.24 4.55 -0.19
CA GLU A 591 -29.12 3.66 -0.46
C GLU A 591 -29.12 2.43 0.46
N ARG A 592 -29.42 2.63 1.75
CA ARG A 592 -29.48 1.54 2.74
C ARG A 592 -30.57 0.53 2.39
N GLU A 593 -31.75 0.99 1.97
CA GLU A 593 -32.82 0.10 1.55
C GLU A 593 -32.49 -0.64 0.25
N MET A 594 -31.74 -0.03 -0.68
CA MET A 594 -31.24 -0.72 -1.87
C MET A 594 -30.25 -1.85 -1.50
N MET A 595 -29.43 -1.64 -0.48
CA MET A 595 -28.48 -2.65 0.02
C MET A 595 -29.10 -3.63 1.03
N LYS A 596 -30.40 -3.49 1.34
CA LYS A 596 -31.09 -4.35 2.30
C LYS A 596 -31.10 -5.79 1.79
N ASP A 597 -30.98 -6.73 2.71
CA ASP A 597 -30.94 -8.19 2.48
C ASP A 597 -29.78 -8.73 1.60
N ASN A 598 -28.89 -7.85 1.09
CA ASN A 598 -27.68 -8.24 0.37
C ASN A 598 -26.49 -8.37 1.34
N TYR A 599 -26.44 -9.47 2.10
CA TYR A 599 -25.41 -9.70 3.12
C TYR A 599 -23.98 -9.75 2.55
N ASN A 600 -23.76 -10.49 1.46
CA ASN A 600 -22.43 -10.57 0.85
C ASN A 600 -21.98 -9.24 0.26
N LEU A 601 -22.91 -8.42 -0.25
CA LEU A 601 -22.61 -7.06 -0.70
C LEU A 601 -22.06 -6.22 0.45
N LYS A 602 -22.71 -6.24 1.62
CA LYS A 602 -22.23 -5.52 2.81
C LYS A 602 -20.89 -6.05 3.30
N ASN A 603 -20.71 -7.37 3.33
CA ASN A 603 -19.43 -7.98 3.71
C ASN A 603 -18.31 -7.60 2.73
N VAL A 604 -18.59 -7.59 1.44
CA VAL A 604 -17.63 -7.13 0.42
C VAL A 604 -17.31 -5.66 0.62
N LEU A 605 -18.28 -4.78 0.89
CA LEU A 605 -18.00 -3.39 1.22
C LEU A 605 -17.06 -3.26 2.43
N ARG A 606 -17.25 -4.09 3.47
CA ARG A 606 -16.39 -4.14 4.66
C ARG A 606 -14.97 -4.61 4.32
N LEU A 607 -14.84 -5.65 3.49
CA LEU A 607 -13.55 -6.15 3.01
C LEU A 607 -12.82 -5.13 2.14
N MET A 608 -13.54 -4.42 1.25
CA MET A 608 -12.98 -3.36 0.42
C MET A 608 -12.48 -2.19 1.29
N LYS A 609 -13.25 -1.81 2.31
CA LYS A 609 -12.83 -0.80 3.29
C LYS A 609 -11.57 -1.25 4.02
N ALA A 610 -11.55 -2.48 4.56
CA ALA A 610 -10.40 -3.01 5.29
C ALA A 610 -9.14 -3.06 4.43
N LEU A 611 -9.26 -3.44 3.15
CA LEU A 611 -8.15 -3.45 2.22
C LEU A 611 -7.60 -2.04 2.01
N ARG A 612 -8.47 -1.06 1.75
CA ARG A 612 -8.06 0.35 1.60
C ARG A 612 -7.43 0.90 2.89
N ASP A 613 -7.97 0.58 4.06
CA ASP A 613 -7.44 1.05 5.35
C ASP A 613 -6.05 0.44 5.66
N ASN A 614 -5.77 -0.78 5.18
CA ASN A 614 -4.46 -1.41 5.30
C ASN A 614 -3.39 -0.80 4.38
N TYR A 615 -3.81 -0.14 3.30
CA TYR A 615 -2.95 0.61 2.36
C TYR A 615 -3.22 2.11 2.43
N LYS A 616 -3.49 2.63 3.64
CA LYS A 616 -3.92 4.02 3.84
C LYS A 616 -2.94 5.03 3.25
N ASP A 617 -1.63 4.76 3.28
CA ASP A 617 -0.62 5.69 2.79
C ASP A 617 -0.68 5.84 1.26
N GLU A 618 -1.17 4.81 0.55
CA GLU A 618 -1.42 4.86 -0.89
C GLU A 618 -2.86 5.28 -1.23
N MET A 619 -3.86 4.92 -0.41
CA MET A 619 -5.29 5.02 -0.72
C MET A 619 -6.08 6.00 0.17
N GLN A 620 -5.43 6.90 0.91
CA GLN A 620 -6.08 7.83 1.86
C GLN A 620 -7.22 8.66 1.26
N HIS A 621 -7.16 8.97 -0.05
CA HIS A 621 -8.17 9.80 -0.71
C HIS A 621 -9.37 9.01 -1.26
N LEU A 622 -9.28 7.67 -1.28
CA LEU A 622 -10.38 6.80 -1.64
C LEU A 622 -11.34 6.68 -0.45
N SER A 623 -12.45 7.42 -0.46
CA SER A 623 -13.39 7.43 0.66
C SER A 623 -14.28 6.17 0.74
N SER A 624 -14.85 5.91 1.92
CA SER A 624 -15.86 4.86 2.11
C SER A 624 -17.05 4.99 1.19
N TYR A 625 -17.48 6.22 0.91
CA TYR A 625 -18.62 6.48 0.04
C TYR A 625 -18.31 6.19 -1.44
N MET A 626 -17.06 6.37 -1.89
CA MET A 626 -16.63 5.97 -3.24
C MET A 626 -16.71 4.45 -3.40
N LEU A 627 -16.22 3.68 -2.42
CA LEU A 627 -16.35 2.22 -2.42
C LEU A 627 -17.83 1.80 -2.43
N LYS A 628 -18.67 2.42 -1.59
CA LYS A 628 -20.12 2.18 -1.58
C LYS A 628 -20.75 2.48 -2.95
N THR A 629 -20.34 3.58 -3.59
CA THR A 629 -20.85 4.00 -4.90
C THR A 629 -20.55 2.97 -5.99
N VAL A 630 -19.35 2.35 -5.98
CA VAL A 630 -19.03 1.25 -6.91
C VAL A 630 -20.06 0.12 -6.80
N LEU A 631 -20.41 -0.27 -5.57
CA LEU A 631 -21.38 -1.34 -5.32
C LEU A 631 -22.80 -0.92 -5.74
N LEU A 632 -23.23 0.30 -5.38
CA LEU A 632 -24.54 0.82 -5.75
C LEU A 632 -24.73 0.91 -7.28
N LEU A 633 -23.71 1.38 -8.02
CA LEU A 633 -23.74 1.46 -9.48
C LEU A 633 -23.76 0.08 -10.16
N GLU A 634 -23.29 -0.97 -9.50
CA GLU A 634 -23.32 -2.33 -10.04
C GLU A 634 -24.53 -3.12 -9.54
N LEU A 635 -25.30 -2.63 -8.56
CA LEU A 635 -26.40 -3.35 -7.92
C LEU A 635 -27.45 -3.82 -8.94
N ASP A 636 -28.02 -2.89 -9.70
CA ASP A 636 -29.09 -3.18 -10.68
C ASP A 636 -28.56 -3.76 -12.00
N LYS A 637 -27.23 -3.74 -12.21
CA LYS A 637 -26.59 -4.37 -13.39
C LYS A 637 -26.36 -5.87 -13.18
N ARG A 638 -26.66 -6.39 -12.00
CA ARG A 638 -26.39 -7.77 -11.59
C ARG A 638 -27.68 -8.44 -11.13
N THR A 639 -27.76 -9.74 -11.31
CA THR A 639 -28.91 -10.51 -10.82
C THR A 639 -28.81 -10.72 -9.31
N THR A 640 -29.93 -10.99 -8.63
CA THR A 640 -29.93 -11.36 -7.21
C THR A 640 -29.01 -12.56 -6.94
N GLN A 641 -28.95 -13.52 -7.86
CA GLN A 641 -28.06 -14.68 -7.75
C GLN A 641 -26.58 -14.30 -7.74
N PHE A 642 -26.18 -13.20 -8.41
CA PHE A 642 -24.80 -12.72 -8.36
C PHE A 642 -24.39 -12.32 -6.93
N TRP A 643 -25.26 -11.61 -6.22
CA TRP A 643 -24.99 -11.18 -4.85
C TRP A 643 -25.07 -12.31 -3.81
N GLN A 644 -25.54 -13.49 -4.23
CA GLN A 644 -25.55 -14.72 -3.42
C GLN A 644 -24.32 -15.61 -3.69
N GLN A 645 -23.45 -15.25 -4.63
CA GLN A 645 -22.19 -15.96 -4.88
C GLN A 645 -21.24 -15.83 -3.69
N ASP A 646 -20.13 -16.58 -3.74
CA ASP A 646 -19.09 -16.48 -2.73
C ASP A 646 -18.49 -15.06 -2.66
N MET A 647 -18.09 -14.66 -1.45
CA MET A 647 -17.62 -13.30 -1.19
C MET A 647 -16.32 -12.97 -1.93
N ALA A 648 -15.47 -13.96 -2.23
CA ALA A 648 -14.21 -13.72 -2.93
C ALA A 648 -14.45 -13.33 -4.39
N THR A 649 -15.38 -14.02 -5.07
CA THR A 649 -15.82 -13.68 -6.42
C THR A 649 -16.40 -12.27 -6.48
N ILE A 650 -17.31 -11.94 -5.55
CA ILE A 650 -17.92 -10.61 -5.50
C ILE A 650 -16.86 -9.54 -5.18
N LEU A 651 -15.95 -9.79 -4.23
CA LEU A 651 -14.87 -8.87 -3.87
C LEU A 651 -13.95 -8.56 -5.06
N ILE A 652 -13.45 -9.59 -5.75
CA ILE A 652 -12.58 -9.42 -6.92
C ILE A 652 -13.31 -8.65 -8.02
N CYS A 653 -14.58 -8.98 -8.27
CA CYS A 653 -15.40 -8.30 -9.27
C CYS A 653 -15.58 -6.81 -8.94
N MET A 654 -15.95 -6.48 -7.69
CA MET A 654 -16.16 -5.09 -7.27
C MET A 654 -14.85 -4.28 -7.23
N TRP A 655 -13.75 -4.90 -6.84
CA TRP A 655 -12.42 -4.27 -6.91
C TRP A 655 -11.99 -4.01 -8.36
N SER A 656 -12.26 -4.95 -9.26
CA SER A 656 -12.02 -4.76 -10.70
C SER A 656 -12.88 -3.62 -11.27
N LYS A 657 -14.11 -3.45 -10.79
CA LYS A 657 -14.98 -2.33 -11.19
C LYS A 657 -14.48 -0.99 -10.69
N LEU A 658 -13.98 -0.93 -9.46
CA LEU A 658 -13.27 0.25 -8.97
C LEU A 658 -12.11 0.64 -9.90
N LEU A 659 -11.29 -0.33 -10.32
CA LEU A 659 -10.19 -0.09 -11.27
C LEU A 659 -10.68 0.45 -12.62
N VAL A 660 -11.79 -0.08 -13.14
CA VAL A 660 -12.39 0.43 -14.39
C VAL A 660 -12.80 1.90 -14.25
N TYR A 661 -13.46 2.27 -13.14
CA TYR A 661 -13.83 3.67 -12.91
C TYR A 661 -12.59 4.56 -12.76
N LEU A 662 -11.55 4.10 -12.05
CA LEU A 662 -10.29 4.84 -11.88
C LEU A 662 -9.59 5.09 -13.21
N VAL A 663 -9.44 4.06 -14.06
CA VAL A 663 -8.86 4.19 -15.41
C VAL A 663 -9.70 5.11 -16.29
N GLY A 664 -11.02 5.05 -16.17
CA GLY A 664 -11.94 5.95 -16.87
C GLY A 664 -11.98 7.36 -16.32
N LEU A 665 -11.27 7.66 -15.22
CA LEU A 665 -11.27 8.94 -14.49
C LEU A 665 -12.69 9.42 -14.12
N ASN A 666 -13.65 8.51 -14.02
CA ASN A 666 -15.05 8.84 -13.80
C ASN A 666 -15.75 7.81 -12.91
N LEU A 667 -16.08 8.23 -11.69
CA LEU A 667 -16.97 7.51 -10.78
C LEU A 667 -18.24 8.35 -10.58
N PRO A 668 -19.32 8.07 -11.33
CA PRO A 668 -20.54 8.87 -11.26
C PRO A 668 -21.21 8.74 -9.89
N PHE A 669 -21.69 9.86 -9.37
CA PHE A 669 -22.50 9.90 -8.16
C PHE A 669 -23.83 9.18 -8.39
N PHE A 670 -24.19 8.32 -7.44
CA PHE A 670 -25.33 7.41 -7.59
C PHE A 670 -26.65 8.12 -7.93
N PHE A 671 -26.94 9.25 -7.29
CA PHE A 671 -28.18 10.01 -7.56
C PHE A 671 -28.06 11.01 -8.71
N SER A 672 -26.86 11.31 -9.18
CA SER A 672 -26.64 12.24 -10.28
C SER A 672 -25.42 11.85 -11.10
N PRO A 673 -25.60 11.07 -12.18
CA PRO A 673 -24.49 10.54 -12.98
C PRO A 673 -23.57 11.61 -13.59
N GLY A 674 -24.08 12.83 -13.77
CA GLY A 674 -23.28 13.98 -14.23
C GLY A 674 -22.35 14.58 -13.17
N CYS A 675 -22.35 14.06 -11.94
CA CYS A 675 -21.43 14.46 -10.88
C CYS A 675 -20.38 13.37 -10.66
N ASN A 676 -19.12 13.64 -10.96
CA ASN A 676 -18.02 12.68 -10.79
C ASN A 676 -17.38 12.82 -9.40
N HIS A 677 -17.29 11.71 -8.66
CA HIS A 677 -16.62 11.69 -7.36
C HIS A 677 -15.11 11.92 -7.44
N PHE A 678 -14.48 11.62 -8.59
CA PHE A 678 -13.04 11.82 -8.77
C PHE A 678 -12.64 13.26 -9.06
N ASP A 679 -13.59 14.17 -9.31
CA ASP A 679 -13.30 15.61 -9.50
C ASP A 679 -12.57 16.24 -8.30
N ARG A 680 -12.66 15.62 -7.12
CA ARG A 680 -12.00 16.09 -5.89
C ARG A 680 -10.60 15.52 -5.68
N LEU A 681 -10.15 14.59 -6.53
CA LEU A 681 -8.84 13.95 -6.42
C LEU A 681 -7.83 14.64 -7.34
N LYS A 682 -6.62 14.86 -6.84
CA LYS A 682 -5.52 15.36 -7.67
C LYS A 682 -4.99 14.24 -8.57
N ALA A 683 -4.33 14.62 -9.67
CA ALA A 683 -3.77 13.65 -10.61
C ALA A 683 -2.73 12.71 -9.97
N ASP A 684 -1.91 13.22 -9.03
CA ASP A 684 -0.92 12.40 -8.32
C ASP A 684 -1.56 11.48 -7.27
N GLU A 685 -2.68 11.90 -6.67
CA GLU A 685 -3.48 11.07 -5.75
C GLU A 685 -4.15 9.93 -6.54
N MET A 686 -4.71 10.23 -7.72
CA MET A 686 -5.28 9.24 -8.64
C MET A 686 -4.25 8.24 -9.15
N ALA A 687 -3.01 8.66 -9.41
CA ALA A 687 -1.95 7.75 -9.89
C ALA A 687 -1.37 6.87 -8.78
N LYS A 688 -1.56 7.22 -7.49
CA LYS A 688 -1.12 6.43 -6.33
C LYS A 688 -2.13 5.32 -5.98
N ILE A 689 -3.43 5.58 -6.15
CA ILE A 689 -4.52 4.60 -5.99
C ILE A 689 -4.46 3.58 -7.13
#